data_AF-A0A7C2APG8-F1
#
_entry.id   AF-A0A7C2APG8-F1
#
_cell.length_a   1.000
_cell.length_b   1.000
_cell.length_c   1.000
_cell.angle_alpha   90.00
_cell.angle_beta   90.00
_cell.angle_gamma   90.00
#
_symmetry.space_group_name_H-M   'P 1'
#
loop_
_entity.id
_entity.type
_entity.pdbx_description
1 polymer ?
#
loop_
_entity_poly.entity_id
_entity_poly.type
_entity_poly.pdbx_seq_one_letter_code
_entity_poly.pdbx_strand_id
1 'polypeptide(L)'
;MFSLGVESGNRFRLKKGNQMNKSGLKNPVFGHLSLVREIDPQQKVLDREARQLELFKKALEHAGEALFITDVYGSIEWVNPAFTSITGYTFEEAVGQNPRILKSGVHPREFYEQFWNHILSGNVWKGVFVNRRKNGEIYYDERTIAPVFDTKGRITHFVAIGEDITRRIQVEESLKAYSAHLEVRNRILSFLLEKRDLNELLVCILEEALTLTGVEFGGIHFVEDGKVVLKVWRGISDEFRSHVLFYPVDDIPFWMKEERIVHERLSENGVTPEFAKQEGIQSWACIPFVLPTGEFVGALMLGSRKYGVFDEEKVDVLRGVKPLLSHAIWHAKVYSESQRRLLRLEVLRNIDRAIIQQLDLKDVVNVVLSGVPKDLGADAVALSLFDKTKTQLYTFSMCLPNGTVIDKEAFRLSEGLLYWFLEEKKPVIIYDLSTDPRMQMYRDIIHRWKLISYLGVPLVSKNRTIGVLHLFTVRPKVFESEDIEFFTTLAGQTAIALENVRMYQEIYRKSRVLEELLNVQSTFSTVPVRDLPQVILNTARTSLQVEKADFYIYDKSKNTLRLAACSGFSTNRLEACLSEPASIVKLGEGIIGRAALERRAVYIGDIKSEPRWRGFSLDSLESIRSAHILPLEVFEELLGVVVLFSSKVNGFSEFERELTNLFSHYMAVGMRMALLIDELRETNKLLRQAQETLIGQERLKALGQMASGIVHDINNALVPVMLSADMLAKYTDETIKKVASGLKRTAEDMARTVERLRFFMLPG
;
A
#
# COMPACT_ATOMS: atom_id res chain seq x y z
N MET A 1 24.96 22.08 15.80
CA MET A 1 25.35 23.51 15.84
C MET A 1 25.13 24.02 17.25
N PHE A 2 26.21 24.54 17.86
CA PHE A 2 26.37 25.47 19.01
C PHE A 2 25.27 25.51 20.10
N SER A 3 25.43 25.24 21.40
CA SER A 3 26.48 25.38 22.44
C SER A 3 26.18 26.50 23.47
N LEU A 4 26.18 26.07 24.74
CA LEU A 4 26.66 26.76 25.96
C LEU A 4 25.89 27.95 26.57
N GLY A 5 25.78 27.93 27.90
CA GLY A 5 25.49 29.10 28.72
C GLY A 5 24.98 28.81 30.14
N VAL A 6 25.83 28.24 31.00
CA VAL A 6 25.65 28.22 32.46
C VAL A 6 26.04 29.58 33.02
N GLU A 7 25.31 30.14 33.98
CA GLU A 7 25.94 30.94 35.04
C GLU A 7 25.11 31.02 36.34
N SER A 8 25.86 30.96 37.43
CA SER A 8 25.47 30.83 38.82
C SER A 8 26.22 31.89 39.63
N GLY A 9 25.61 32.44 40.69
CA GLY A 9 26.29 33.25 41.71
C GLY A 9 25.37 34.37 42.24
N ASN A 10 25.35 34.77 43.50
CA ASN A 10 26.37 34.64 44.54
C ASN A 10 25.77 34.77 45.95
N ARG A 11 26.44 34.14 46.92
CA ARG A 11 26.34 34.37 48.37
C ARG A 11 26.91 35.74 48.74
N PHE A 12 26.51 36.34 49.86
CA PHE A 12 27.46 36.94 50.82
C PHE A 12 26.91 36.99 52.25
N ARG A 13 27.85 36.89 53.20
CA ARG A 13 27.71 36.76 54.66
C ARG A 13 28.40 37.98 55.31
N LEU A 14 27.97 38.32 56.52
CA LEU A 14 28.72 38.97 57.63
C LEU A 14 28.93 40.51 57.67
N LYS A 15 28.53 41.10 58.82
CA LYS A 15 29.35 41.74 59.89
C LYS A 15 28.89 43.12 60.40
N LYS A 16 28.82 43.17 61.74
CA LYS A 16 28.89 44.30 62.68
C LYS A 16 29.77 45.50 62.22
N GLY A 17 29.39 46.70 62.67
CA GLY A 17 30.35 47.69 63.16
C GLY A 17 30.01 49.18 63.02
N ASN A 18 29.58 49.77 64.15
CA ASN A 18 30.06 51.04 64.74
C ASN A 18 29.85 52.45 64.10
N GLN A 19 29.15 53.27 64.90
CA GLN A 19 29.58 54.53 65.55
C GLN A 19 29.59 55.92 64.85
N MET A 20 28.93 56.84 65.61
CA MET A 20 29.31 58.22 66.02
C MET A 20 28.99 59.46 65.15
N ASN A 21 28.19 60.37 65.74
CA ASN A 21 28.62 61.66 66.34
C ASN A 21 27.41 62.30 67.06
N LYS A 22 27.40 62.74 68.33
CA LYS A 22 28.21 63.65 69.20
C LYS A 22 28.02 65.17 68.97
N SER A 23 27.36 65.82 69.92
CA SER A 23 27.76 67.05 70.66
C SER A 23 26.87 67.11 71.92
N GLY A 24 27.27 67.39 73.17
CA GLY A 24 28.44 68.04 73.77
C GLY A 24 27.93 69.21 74.63
N LEU A 25 27.76 69.08 75.95
CA LEU A 25 28.50 69.74 77.07
C LEU A 25 27.50 69.79 78.27
N LYS A 26 27.78 69.68 79.59
CA LYS A 26 28.96 69.80 80.46
C LYS A 26 28.64 69.14 81.82
N ASN A 27 29.63 68.53 82.47
CA ASN A 27 29.67 68.06 83.88
C ASN A 27 29.88 69.28 84.86
N PRO A 28 29.83 69.19 86.23
CA PRO A 28 30.35 68.09 87.06
C PRO A 28 29.69 67.75 88.44
N VAL A 29 29.89 66.48 88.85
CA VAL A 29 30.32 65.93 90.17
C VAL A 29 29.61 66.33 91.48
N PHE A 30 29.04 65.34 92.18
CA PHE A 30 29.22 64.93 93.61
C PHE A 30 28.43 63.60 93.76
N GLY A 31 28.96 62.46 94.21
CA GLY A 31 29.46 62.21 95.56
C GLY A 31 28.37 61.54 96.42
N HIS A 32 28.56 60.25 96.74
CA HIS A 32 28.03 59.50 97.90
C HIS A 32 26.71 58.68 97.84
N LEU A 33 26.89 57.46 98.35
CA LEU A 33 25.98 56.49 98.99
C LEU A 33 24.93 55.74 98.16
N SER A 34 25.29 54.49 97.88
CA SER A 34 24.40 53.34 97.78
C SER A 34 23.43 53.29 98.97
N LEU A 35 22.16 53.57 98.72
CA LEU A 35 21.05 53.23 99.60
C LEU A 35 20.18 52.23 98.85
N VAL A 36 20.37 50.95 99.17
CA VAL A 36 19.40 49.90 98.83
C VAL A 36 18.12 50.28 99.57
N ARG A 37 17.20 50.94 98.86
CA ARG A 37 15.84 51.17 99.34
C ARG A 37 15.10 49.86 99.13
N GLU A 38 14.84 49.13 100.20
CA GLU A 38 13.85 48.06 100.19
C GLU A 38 12.53 48.64 99.65
N ILE A 39 12.16 48.22 98.44
CA ILE A 39 10.86 48.51 97.85
C ILE A 39 9.87 47.58 98.55
N ASP A 40 8.87 48.17 99.20
CA ASP A 40 7.77 47.49 99.87
C ASP A 40 7.19 46.33 99.03
N PRO A 41 7.14 45.09 99.56
CA PRO A 41 6.58 43.94 98.85
C PRO A 41 5.12 44.15 98.40
N GLN A 42 4.31 44.95 99.10
CA GLN A 42 2.92 45.23 98.67
C GLN A 42 2.85 46.12 97.42
N GLN A 43 3.74 47.11 97.29
CA GLN A 43 3.80 47.97 96.11
C GLN A 43 4.24 47.19 94.86
N LYS A 44 5.12 46.19 95.00
CA LYS A 44 5.54 45.30 93.91
C LYS A 44 4.44 44.35 93.43
N VAL A 45 3.55 43.90 94.31
CA VAL A 45 2.41 43.06 93.91
C VAL A 45 1.37 43.89 93.17
N LEU A 46 1.02 45.08 93.67
CA LEU A 46 0.08 45.98 93.00
C LEU A 46 0.59 46.47 91.63
N ASP A 47 1.87 46.84 91.52
CA ASP A 47 2.48 47.20 90.24
C ASP A 47 2.52 46.01 89.25
N ARG A 48 2.65 44.78 89.77
CA ARG A 48 2.64 43.57 88.96
C ARG A 48 1.24 43.25 88.45
N GLU A 49 0.22 43.35 89.31
CA GLU A 49 -1.19 43.18 88.95
C GLU A 49 -1.65 44.27 87.96
N ALA A 50 -1.28 45.53 88.20
CA ALA A 50 -1.58 46.64 87.29
C ALA A 50 -0.92 46.46 85.92
N ARG A 51 0.36 46.04 85.87
CA ARG A 51 1.04 45.71 84.60
C ARG A 51 0.42 44.51 83.90
N GLN A 52 -0.03 43.50 84.65
CA GLN A 52 -0.72 42.35 84.06
C GLN A 52 -2.07 42.74 83.48
N LEU A 53 -2.85 43.57 84.17
CA LEU A 53 -4.13 44.09 83.68
C LEU A 53 -3.94 44.96 82.42
N GLU A 54 -2.93 45.84 82.42
CA GLU A 54 -2.60 46.66 81.26
C GLU A 54 -2.13 45.81 80.07
N LEU A 55 -1.37 44.75 80.33
CA LEU A 55 -0.95 43.78 79.31
C LEU A 55 -2.15 43.02 78.73
N PHE A 56 -3.07 42.54 79.57
CA PHE A 56 -4.30 41.86 79.12
C PHE A 56 -5.20 42.80 78.30
N LYS A 57 -5.37 44.05 78.75
CA LYS A 57 -6.15 45.05 78.01
C LYS A 57 -5.55 45.32 76.63
N LYS A 58 -4.24 45.58 76.56
CA LYS A 58 -3.54 45.78 75.28
C LYS A 58 -3.60 44.54 74.39
N ALA A 59 -3.49 43.34 74.97
CA ALA A 59 -3.61 42.09 74.21
C ALA A 59 -5.00 41.92 73.59
N LEU A 60 -6.08 42.27 74.31
CA LEU A 60 -7.45 42.21 73.80
C LEU A 60 -7.74 43.30 72.76
N GLU A 61 -7.17 44.50 72.91
CA GLU A 61 -7.29 45.60 71.95
C GLU A 61 -6.57 45.33 70.62
N HIS A 62 -5.46 44.59 70.67
CA HIS A 62 -4.65 44.24 69.49
C HIS A 62 -4.97 42.84 68.90
N ALA A 63 -5.91 42.11 69.49
CA ALA A 63 -6.38 40.84 68.93
C ALA A 63 -7.01 41.08 67.54
N GLY A 64 -6.69 40.19 66.58
CA GLY A 64 -7.16 40.31 65.20
C GLY A 64 -8.59 39.82 65.00
N GLU A 65 -9.08 39.01 65.94
CA GLU A 65 -10.44 38.48 65.98
C GLU A 65 -11.42 39.51 66.55
N ALA A 66 -12.71 39.41 66.19
CA ALA A 66 -13.76 40.23 66.80
C ALA A 66 -14.07 39.69 68.21
N LEU A 67 -13.79 40.50 69.24
CA LEU A 67 -14.14 40.17 70.63
C LEU A 67 -15.21 41.11 71.17
N PHE A 68 -16.16 40.54 71.91
CA PHE A 68 -17.07 41.32 72.74
C PHE A 68 -17.51 40.55 73.98
N ILE A 69 -17.88 41.30 75.01
CA ILE A 69 -18.35 40.78 76.29
C ILE A 69 -19.78 41.26 76.48
N THR A 70 -20.66 40.38 76.94
CA THR A 70 -22.03 40.73 77.29
C THR A 70 -22.34 40.39 78.74
N ASP A 71 -23.36 41.04 79.29
CA ASP A 71 -24.03 40.58 80.50
C ASP A 71 -24.79 39.26 80.28
N VAL A 72 -25.44 38.75 81.34
CA VAL A 72 -26.25 37.52 81.31
C VAL A 72 -27.50 37.61 80.43
N TYR A 73 -27.95 38.81 80.06
CA TYR A 73 -29.11 39.04 79.19
C TYR A 73 -28.71 39.26 77.72
N GLY A 74 -27.41 39.24 77.43
CA GLY A 74 -26.86 39.47 76.10
C GLY A 74 -26.81 40.95 75.71
N SER A 75 -26.71 41.87 76.66
CA SER A 75 -26.36 43.27 76.41
C SER A 75 -24.84 43.41 76.30
N ILE A 76 -24.33 43.97 75.21
CA ILE A 76 -22.89 44.15 74.99
C ILE A 76 -22.36 45.20 75.97
N GLU A 77 -21.36 44.85 76.77
CA GLU A 77 -20.70 45.76 77.72
C GLU A 77 -19.35 46.27 77.17
N TRP A 78 -18.71 45.50 76.30
CA TRP A 78 -17.41 45.85 75.74
C TRP A 78 -17.18 45.16 74.40
N VAL A 79 -16.52 45.85 73.45
CA VAL A 79 -16.06 45.32 72.15
C VAL A 79 -14.62 45.75 71.92
N ASN A 80 -13.86 44.96 71.15
CA ASN A 80 -12.50 45.34 70.73
C ASN A 80 -12.50 46.09 69.38
N PRO A 81 -11.37 46.73 68.98
CA PRO A 81 -11.25 47.42 67.70
C PRO A 81 -11.49 46.54 66.46
N ALA A 82 -11.13 45.25 66.53
CA ALA A 82 -11.37 44.31 65.43
C ALA A 82 -12.87 44.03 65.21
N PHE A 83 -13.68 43.95 66.28
CA PHE A 83 -15.14 43.90 66.16
C PHE A 83 -15.69 45.10 65.38
N THR A 84 -15.19 46.31 65.68
CA THR A 84 -15.60 47.53 64.96
C THR A 84 -15.20 47.46 63.49
N SER A 85 -13.98 47.01 63.20
CA SER A 85 -13.44 46.92 61.84
C SER A 85 -14.18 45.89 60.98
N ILE A 86 -14.57 44.76 61.57
CA ILE A 86 -15.28 43.67 60.89
C ILE A 86 -16.76 44.01 60.73
N THR A 87 -17.43 44.48 61.77
CA THR A 87 -18.90 44.63 61.74
C THR A 87 -19.36 45.99 61.21
N GLY A 88 -18.50 47.01 61.31
CA GLY A 88 -18.80 48.41 60.95
C GLY A 88 -19.55 49.20 62.03
N TYR A 89 -19.87 48.60 63.18
CA TYR A 89 -20.47 49.30 64.33
C TYR A 89 -19.38 49.84 65.26
N THR A 90 -19.45 51.12 65.65
CA THR A 90 -18.47 51.67 66.61
C THR A 90 -18.69 51.14 68.02
N PHE A 91 -17.71 51.35 68.91
CA PHE A 91 -17.83 50.95 70.32
C PHE A 91 -19.09 51.56 70.97
N GLU A 92 -19.34 52.85 70.75
CA GLU A 92 -20.49 53.57 71.32
C GLU A 92 -21.82 53.09 70.76
N GLU A 93 -21.85 52.65 69.50
CA GLU A 93 -23.05 52.09 68.86
C GLU A 93 -23.33 50.65 69.30
N ALA A 94 -22.28 49.89 69.63
CA ALA A 94 -22.38 48.48 69.99
C ALA A 94 -22.68 48.27 71.48
N VAL A 95 -22.10 49.07 72.37
CA VAL A 95 -22.30 48.93 73.82
C VAL A 95 -23.75 49.27 74.20
N GLY A 96 -24.36 48.45 75.06
CA GLY A 96 -25.75 48.51 75.45
C GLY A 96 -26.73 47.87 74.45
N GLN A 97 -26.27 47.50 73.25
CA GLN A 97 -27.07 46.78 72.26
C GLN A 97 -26.98 45.27 72.47
N ASN A 98 -27.98 44.55 71.95
CA ASN A 98 -27.93 43.09 71.88
C ASN A 98 -27.23 42.64 70.58
N PRO A 99 -26.36 41.61 70.59
CA PRO A 99 -25.64 41.13 69.39
C PRO A 99 -26.53 40.77 68.19
N ARG A 100 -27.85 40.66 68.37
CA ARG A 100 -28.83 40.60 67.28
C ARG A 100 -28.75 41.76 66.28
N ILE A 101 -28.07 42.87 66.59
CA ILE A 101 -27.75 43.92 65.60
C ILE A 101 -26.99 43.38 64.38
N LEU A 102 -26.33 42.23 64.52
CA LEU A 102 -25.61 41.51 63.45
C LEU A 102 -26.48 40.46 62.75
N LYS A 103 -27.74 40.24 63.14
CA LYS A 103 -28.56 39.12 62.65
C LYS A 103 -28.90 39.28 61.17
N SER A 104 -28.52 38.29 60.35
CA SER A 104 -28.79 38.29 58.90
C SER A 104 -30.22 37.88 58.52
N GLY A 105 -30.84 37.01 59.32
CA GLY A 105 -32.11 36.34 59.01
C GLY A 105 -31.97 34.96 58.34
N VAL A 106 -30.76 34.50 58.06
CA VAL A 106 -30.51 33.21 57.38
C VAL A 106 -30.74 32.00 58.28
N HIS A 107 -30.38 32.11 59.56
CA HIS A 107 -30.53 31.02 60.52
C HIS A 107 -31.98 30.92 61.06
N PRO A 108 -32.55 29.71 61.17
CA PRO A 108 -33.90 29.49 61.68
C PRO A 108 -33.98 29.79 63.19
N ARG A 109 -35.20 29.91 63.73
CA ARG A 109 -35.39 30.31 65.15
C ARG A 109 -34.81 29.27 66.11
N GLU A 110 -34.97 28.00 65.76
CA GLU A 110 -34.52 26.83 66.51
C GLU A 110 -33.00 26.85 66.75
N PHE A 111 -32.22 27.35 65.77
CA PHE A 111 -30.77 27.50 65.90
C PHE A 111 -30.39 28.42 67.07
N TYR A 112 -31.07 29.56 67.19
CA TYR A 112 -30.82 30.51 68.26
C TYR A 112 -31.31 30.00 69.62
N GLU A 113 -32.43 29.26 69.66
CA GLU A 113 -32.93 28.64 70.90
C GLU A 113 -31.96 27.58 71.44
N GLN A 114 -31.42 26.72 70.57
CA GLN A 114 -30.39 25.74 70.93
C GLN A 114 -29.11 26.42 71.41
N PHE A 115 -28.66 27.46 70.70
CA PHE A 115 -27.51 28.27 71.08
C PHE A 115 -27.65 28.85 72.50
N TRP A 116 -28.77 29.52 72.79
CA TRP A 116 -28.99 30.14 74.10
C TRP A 116 -29.06 29.09 75.22
N ASN A 117 -29.79 27.98 74.99
CA ASN A 117 -29.86 26.89 75.96
C ASN A 117 -28.47 26.32 76.28
N HIS A 118 -27.58 26.25 75.29
CA HIS A 118 -26.23 25.69 75.45
C HIS A 118 -25.32 26.60 76.30
N ILE A 119 -25.29 27.91 76.03
CA ILE A 119 -24.43 28.82 76.80
C ILE A 119 -24.98 29.07 78.21
N LEU A 120 -26.30 29.09 78.38
CA LEU A 120 -26.96 29.27 79.67
C LEU A 120 -26.83 28.03 80.59
N SER A 121 -26.60 26.85 80.02
CA SER A 121 -26.28 25.65 80.82
C SER A 121 -24.83 25.62 81.30
N GLY A 122 -24.05 26.68 81.08
CA GLY A 122 -22.65 26.79 81.50
C GLY A 122 -21.63 26.20 80.53
N ASN A 123 -22.06 25.79 79.32
CA ASN A 123 -21.16 25.18 78.33
C ASN A 123 -20.64 26.22 77.34
N VAL A 124 -19.42 25.99 76.82
CA VAL A 124 -18.86 26.79 75.72
C VAL A 124 -19.55 26.39 74.42
N TRP A 125 -20.04 27.37 73.66
CA TRP A 125 -20.61 27.16 72.33
C TRP A 125 -19.59 27.51 71.25
N LYS A 126 -19.51 26.71 70.19
CA LYS A 126 -18.72 26.99 68.99
C LYS A 126 -19.55 26.71 67.75
N GLY A 127 -19.56 27.62 66.79
CA GLY A 127 -20.28 27.46 65.53
C GLY A 127 -20.16 28.66 64.61
N VAL A 128 -20.81 28.58 63.44
CA VAL A 128 -20.75 29.62 62.42
C VAL A 128 -22.06 30.39 62.36
N PHE A 129 -22.01 31.70 62.59
CA PHE A 129 -23.14 32.59 62.34
C PHE A 129 -23.05 33.16 60.93
N VAL A 130 -24.19 33.24 60.24
CA VAL A 130 -24.32 34.09 59.05
C VAL A 130 -24.84 35.42 59.55
N ASN A 131 -24.02 36.45 59.52
CA ASN A 131 -24.29 37.76 60.08
C ASN A 131 -24.32 38.83 58.97
N ARG A 132 -24.85 40.01 59.31
CA ARG A 132 -24.95 41.16 58.43
C ARG A 132 -24.17 42.33 59.03
N ARG A 133 -23.22 42.87 58.27
CA ARG A 133 -22.48 44.08 58.64
C ARG A 133 -23.41 45.31 58.59
N LYS A 134 -22.98 46.44 59.17
CA LYS A 134 -23.73 47.71 59.12
C LYS A 134 -24.03 48.20 57.70
N ASN A 135 -23.16 47.92 56.73
CA ASN A 135 -23.33 48.28 55.32
C ASN A 135 -24.30 47.36 54.55
N GLY A 136 -24.86 46.32 55.20
CA GLY A 136 -25.80 45.38 54.61
C GLY A 136 -25.18 44.09 54.04
N GLU A 137 -23.84 44.00 53.96
CA GLU A 137 -23.10 42.82 53.47
C GLU A 137 -23.27 41.62 54.41
N ILE A 138 -23.47 40.44 53.82
CA ILE A 138 -23.52 39.18 54.55
C ILE A 138 -22.10 38.65 54.75
N TYR A 139 -21.79 38.23 55.98
CA TYR A 139 -20.49 37.65 56.32
C TYR A 139 -20.66 36.42 57.22
N TYR A 140 -19.69 35.52 57.18
CA TYR A 140 -19.67 34.28 57.95
C TYR A 140 -18.71 34.43 59.12
N ASP A 141 -19.21 34.17 60.31
CA ASP A 141 -18.57 34.45 61.60
C ASP A 141 -18.40 33.15 62.36
N GLU A 142 -17.21 32.54 62.28
CA GLU A 142 -16.87 31.37 63.08
C GLU A 142 -16.55 31.84 64.49
N ARG A 143 -17.42 31.51 65.44
CA ARG A 143 -17.44 32.12 66.76
C ARG A 143 -17.43 31.10 67.88
N THR A 144 -16.67 31.41 68.92
CA THR A 144 -16.69 30.71 70.21
C THR A 144 -17.27 31.65 71.26
N ILE A 145 -18.23 31.18 72.05
CA ILE A 145 -18.92 31.95 73.10
C ILE A 145 -18.81 31.16 74.40
N ALA A 146 -18.17 31.74 75.41
CA ALA A 146 -17.90 31.10 76.70
C ALA A 146 -18.56 31.87 77.85
N PRO A 147 -19.26 31.18 78.77
CA PRO A 147 -19.74 31.79 80.01
C PRO A 147 -18.60 32.07 80.99
N VAL A 148 -18.67 33.20 81.67
CA VAL A 148 -17.74 33.61 82.75
C VAL A 148 -18.46 33.50 84.08
N PHE A 149 -17.84 32.81 85.05
CA PHE A 149 -18.44 32.50 86.34
C PHE A 149 -17.89 33.40 87.46
N ASP A 150 -18.75 33.76 88.42
CA ASP A 150 -18.32 34.34 89.69
C ASP A 150 -17.71 33.27 90.63
N THR A 151 -17.19 33.72 91.78
CA THR A 151 -16.63 32.85 92.82
C THR A 151 -17.66 31.90 93.46
N LYS A 152 -18.96 32.07 93.15
CA LYS A 152 -20.07 31.22 93.61
C LYS A 152 -20.59 30.29 92.50
N GLY A 153 -19.92 30.24 91.34
CA GLY A 153 -20.27 29.36 90.23
C GLY A 153 -21.46 29.84 89.39
N ARG A 154 -21.88 31.11 89.52
CA ARG A 154 -22.97 31.68 88.70
C ARG A 154 -22.40 32.39 87.47
N ILE A 155 -23.05 32.22 86.32
CA ILE A 155 -22.69 32.95 85.10
C ILE A 155 -22.93 34.45 85.33
N THR A 156 -21.94 35.28 85.01
CA THR A 156 -22.01 36.74 85.13
C THR A 156 -21.91 37.44 83.78
N HIS A 157 -21.12 36.88 82.86
CA HIS A 157 -20.88 37.46 81.53
C HIS A 157 -20.73 36.35 80.49
N PHE A 158 -20.84 36.71 79.22
CA PHE A 158 -20.41 35.87 78.11
C PHE A 158 -19.29 36.57 77.35
N VAL A 159 -18.22 35.84 77.04
CA VAL A 159 -17.12 36.31 76.19
C VAL A 159 -17.26 35.64 74.83
N ALA A 160 -17.37 36.44 73.79
CA ALA A 160 -17.47 35.99 72.41
C ALA A 160 -16.20 36.37 71.65
N ILE A 161 -15.64 35.40 70.91
CA ILE A 161 -14.48 35.58 70.04
C ILE A 161 -14.86 35.01 68.67
N GLY A 162 -14.84 35.86 67.63
CA GLY A 162 -15.27 35.51 66.28
C GLY A 162 -14.24 35.84 65.20
N GLU A 163 -14.08 34.94 64.24
CA GLU A 163 -13.27 35.12 63.04
C GLU A 163 -14.18 35.28 61.81
N ASP A 164 -13.89 36.27 60.98
CA ASP A 164 -14.56 36.46 59.69
C ASP A 164 -13.98 35.50 58.65
N ILE A 165 -14.71 34.43 58.36
CA ILE A 165 -14.31 33.35 57.44
C ILE A 165 -14.93 33.51 56.05
N THR A 166 -15.51 34.67 55.74
CA THR A 166 -16.22 34.92 54.47
C THR A 166 -15.35 34.66 53.25
N ARG A 167 -14.12 35.19 53.25
CA ARG A 167 -13.16 34.98 52.16
C ARG A 167 -12.78 33.51 51.99
N ARG A 168 -12.66 32.77 53.10
CA ARG A 168 -12.35 31.33 53.08
C ARG A 168 -13.47 30.54 52.40
N ILE A 169 -14.72 30.80 52.78
CA ILE A 169 -15.89 30.16 52.18
C ILE A 169 -16.01 30.50 50.68
N GLN A 170 -15.85 31.78 50.31
CA GLN A 170 -15.90 32.19 48.89
C GLN A 170 -14.83 31.51 48.02
N VAL A 171 -13.61 31.37 48.54
CA VAL A 171 -12.52 30.68 47.84
C VAL A 171 -12.79 29.17 47.73
N GLU A 172 -13.30 28.54 48.78
CA GLU A 172 -13.66 27.11 48.74
C GLU A 172 -14.80 26.82 47.77
N GLU A 173 -15.85 27.65 47.73
CA GLU A 173 -16.94 27.53 46.77
C GLU A 173 -16.46 27.72 45.33
N SER A 174 -15.63 28.74 45.09
CA SER A 174 -15.03 28.99 43.78
C SER A 174 -14.14 27.83 43.32
N LEU A 175 -13.35 27.25 44.23
CA LEU A 175 -12.52 26.07 43.95
C LEU A 175 -13.35 24.82 43.64
N LYS A 176 -14.46 24.60 44.36
CA LYS A 176 -15.38 23.48 44.09
C LYS A 176 -16.02 23.59 42.71
N ALA A 177 -16.50 24.79 42.35
CA ALA A 177 -17.04 25.05 41.02
C ALA A 177 -15.97 24.80 39.93
N TYR A 178 -14.77 25.35 40.10
CA TYR A 178 -13.66 25.18 39.16
C TYR A 178 -13.22 23.71 39.02
N SER A 179 -13.19 22.94 40.11
CA SER A 179 -12.88 21.50 40.09
C SER A 179 -13.94 20.70 39.32
N ALA A 180 -15.22 20.99 39.54
CA ALA A 180 -16.31 20.34 38.80
C ALA A 180 -16.20 20.61 37.28
N HIS A 181 -15.87 21.84 36.88
CA HIS A 181 -15.64 22.18 35.47
C HIS A 181 -14.47 21.39 34.86
N LEU A 182 -13.37 21.21 35.60
CA LEU A 182 -12.21 20.44 35.14
C LEU A 182 -12.49 18.93 35.01
N GLU A 183 -13.26 18.35 35.94
CA GLU A 183 -13.65 16.95 35.87
C GLU A 183 -14.48 16.65 34.62
N VAL A 184 -15.45 17.50 34.31
CA VAL A 184 -16.27 17.42 33.10
C VAL A 184 -15.40 17.50 31.85
N ARG A 185 -14.50 18.49 31.80
CA ARG A 185 -13.55 18.65 30.69
C ARG A 185 -12.68 17.40 30.49
N ASN A 186 -12.14 16.86 31.58
CA ASN A 186 -11.29 15.67 31.54
C ASN A 186 -12.08 14.43 31.13
N ARG A 187 -13.35 14.29 31.57
CA ARG A 187 -14.21 13.17 31.17
C ARG A 187 -14.48 13.19 29.67
N ILE A 188 -14.82 14.35 29.10
CA ILE A 188 -14.99 14.52 27.65
C ILE A 188 -13.68 14.17 26.92
N LEU A 189 -12.54 14.69 27.38
CA LEU A 189 -11.22 14.39 26.78
C LEU A 189 -10.86 12.89 26.84
N SER A 190 -11.14 12.21 27.96
CA SER A 190 -10.93 10.76 28.08
C SER A 190 -11.81 9.97 27.12
N PHE A 191 -13.08 10.37 26.93
CA PHE A 191 -13.96 9.76 25.93
C PHE A 191 -13.45 9.92 24.50
N LEU A 192 -12.82 11.06 24.16
CA LEU A 192 -12.18 11.26 22.85
C LEU A 192 -10.99 10.33 22.60
N LEU A 193 -10.30 9.93 23.67
CA LEU A 193 -9.12 9.08 23.58
C LEU A 193 -9.47 7.58 23.58
N GLU A 194 -10.59 7.18 24.20
CA GLU A 194 -10.96 5.76 24.35
C GLU A 194 -11.97 5.23 23.32
N LYS A 195 -12.95 6.04 22.86
CA LYS A 195 -14.05 5.53 22.03
C LYS A 195 -13.88 5.83 20.54
N ARG A 196 -14.21 4.81 19.71
CA ARG A 196 -14.17 4.89 18.23
C ARG A 196 -15.51 5.22 17.57
N ASP A 197 -16.61 5.28 18.34
CA ASP A 197 -17.96 5.56 17.80
C ASP A 197 -18.37 7.01 18.06
N LEU A 198 -18.53 7.76 16.97
CA LEU A 198 -18.95 9.16 16.98
C LEU A 198 -20.35 9.33 17.59
N ASN A 199 -21.29 8.40 17.38
CA ASN A 199 -22.65 8.53 17.92
C ASN A 199 -22.68 8.42 19.45
N GLU A 200 -21.94 7.46 20.01
CA GLU A 200 -21.85 7.31 21.47
C GLU A 200 -21.24 8.55 22.13
N LEU A 201 -20.24 9.13 21.48
CA LEU A 201 -19.61 10.37 21.90
C LEU A 201 -20.62 11.54 21.86
N LEU A 202 -21.37 11.69 20.77
CA LEU A 202 -22.40 12.72 20.62
C LEU A 202 -23.52 12.58 21.67
N VAL A 203 -23.94 11.35 22.02
CA VAL A 203 -24.90 11.10 23.10
C VAL A 203 -24.35 11.57 24.44
N CYS A 204 -23.12 11.20 24.78
CA CYS A 204 -22.48 11.61 26.03
C CYS A 204 -22.37 13.14 26.13
N ILE A 205 -21.97 13.79 25.04
CA ILE A 205 -21.88 15.25 24.95
C ILE A 205 -23.24 15.89 25.21
N LEU A 206 -24.29 15.40 24.57
CA LEU A 206 -25.63 15.97 24.70
C LEU A 206 -26.14 15.83 26.13
N GLU A 207 -26.00 14.65 26.74
CA GLU A 207 -26.44 14.40 28.13
C GLU A 207 -25.70 15.28 29.13
N GLU A 208 -24.40 15.48 28.94
CA GLU A 208 -23.60 16.36 29.80
C GLU A 208 -24.00 17.84 29.61
N ALA A 209 -24.20 18.29 28.36
CA ALA A 209 -24.62 19.66 28.08
C ALA A 209 -26.00 19.98 28.70
N LEU A 210 -26.94 19.02 28.68
CA LEU A 210 -28.23 19.14 29.35
C LEU A 210 -28.07 19.23 30.87
N THR A 211 -27.22 18.38 31.44
CA THR A 211 -26.95 18.34 32.89
C THR A 211 -26.34 19.65 33.39
N LEU A 212 -25.34 20.18 32.67
CA LEU A 212 -24.63 21.41 33.05
C LEU A 212 -25.51 22.66 32.96
N THR A 213 -26.37 22.73 31.95
CA THR A 213 -27.24 23.89 31.74
C THR A 213 -28.55 23.78 32.53
N GLY A 214 -28.90 22.57 32.98
CA GLY A 214 -30.17 22.27 33.66
C GLY A 214 -31.39 22.40 32.75
N VAL A 215 -31.20 22.24 31.43
CA VAL A 215 -32.25 22.37 30.43
C VAL A 215 -32.82 21.02 30.03
N GLU A 216 -34.04 21.03 29.51
CA GLU A 216 -34.88 19.85 29.38
C GLU A 216 -34.73 19.17 28.02
N PHE A 217 -34.35 19.93 26.99
CA PHE A 217 -34.32 19.47 25.60
C PHE A 217 -33.02 19.84 24.92
N GLY A 218 -32.61 19.00 23.98
CA GLY A 218 -31.51 19.34 23.11
C GLY A 218 -31.33 18.36 21.97
N GLY A 219 -30.51 18.77 21.01
CA GLY A 219 -30.15 17.97 19.86
C GLY A 219 -28.80 18.40 19.29
N ILE A 220 -28.12 17.45 18.66
CA ILE A 220 -26.89 17.71 17.93
C ILE A 220 -27.13 17.44 16.45
N HIS A 221 -26.91 18.47 15.66
CA HIS A 221 -26.93 18.44 14.21
C HIS A 221 -25.52 18.30 13.65
N PHE A 222 -25.38 17.56 12.55
CA PHE A 222 -24.10 17.27 11.92
C PHE A 222 -24.20 17.34 10.40
N VAL A 223 -23.18 17.88 9.74
CA VAL A 223 -23.10 17.91 8.27
C VAL A 223 -22.68 16.54 7.74
N GLU A 224 -23.54 15.91 6.94
CA GLU A 224 -23.32 14.63 6.27
C GLU A 224 -23.95 14.67 4.88
N ASP A 225 -23.19 14.27 3.86
CA ASP A 225 -23.65 14.19 2.45
C ASP A 225 -24.35 15.48 1.95
N GLY A 226 -23.81 16.65 2.29
CA GLY A 226 -24.38 17.94 1.89
C GLY A 226 -25.67 18.32 2.61
N LYS A 227 -25.99 17.67 3.74
CA LYS A 227 -27.15 17.97 4.59
C LYS A 227 -26.73 18.12 6.05
N VAL A 228 -27.37 19.02 6.77
CA VAL A 228 -27.28 19.12 8.23
C VAL A 228 -28.33 18.19 8.83
N VAL A 229 -27.93 17.08 9.42
CA VAL A 229 -28.82 16.03 9.94
C VAL A 229 -28.79 16.00 11.47
N LEU A 230 -29.95 15.92 12.10
CA LEU A 230 -30.07 15.68 13.54
C LEU A 230 -29.62 14.24 13.85
N LYS A 231 -28.44 14.09 14.47
CA LYS A 231 -27.85 12.78 14.80
C LYS A 231 -28.33 12.25 16.14
N VAL A 232 -28.39 13.12 17.15
CA VAL A 232 -28.75 12.75 18.53
C VAL A 232 -29.69 13.81 19.10
N TRP A 233 -30.68 13.39 19.88
CA TRP A 233 -31.63 14.30 20.54
C TRP A 233 -32.14 13.72 21.87
N ARG A 234 -32.64 14.62 22.73
CA ARG A 234 -33.28 14.31 24.00
C ARG A 234 -34.39 15.30 24.30
N GLY A 235 -35.48 14.80 24.89
CA GLY A 235 -36.56 15.62 25.45
C GLY A 235 -37.53 16.26 24.45
N ILE A 236 -37.31 16.13 23.14
CA ILE A 236 -38.17 16.69 22.08
C ILE A 236 -39.25 15.70 21.61
N SER A 237 -40.44 16.20 21.25
CA SER A 237 -41.53 15.40 20.65
C SER A 237 -41.21 14.93 19.22
N ASP A 238 -41.91 13.89 18.74
CA ASP A 238 -41.78 13.41 17.36
C ASP A 238 -42.24 14.44 16.33
N GLU A 239 -43.26 15.23 16.66
CA GLU A 239 -43.76 16.33 15.84
C GLU A 239 -42.69 17.42 15.69
N PHE A 240 -42.11 17.89 16.79
CA PHE A 240 -40.99 18.84 16.76
C PHE A 240 -39.79 18.27 15.99
N ARG A 241 -39.44 17.01 16.26
CA ARG A 241 -38.31 16.33 15.61
C ARG A 241 -38.46 16.27 14.09
N SER A 242 -39.68 16.04 13.58
CA SER A 242 -39.93 15.98 12.14
C SER A 242 -39.58 17.29 11.41
N HIS A 243 -39.72 18.44 12.10
CA HIS A 243 -39.39 19.76 11.57
C HIS A 243 -37.88 20.05 11.57
N VAL A 244 -37.12 19.39 12.45
CA VAL A 244 -35.68 19.68 12.65
C VAL A 244 -34.77 18.51 12.27
N LEU A 245 -35.30 17.49 11.60
CA LEU A 245 -34.60 16.24 11.32
C LEU A 245 -33.41 16.43 10.36
N PHE A 246 -33.58 17.24 9.31
CA PHE A 246 -32.49 17.61 8.42
C PHE A 246 -32.75 18.94 7.70
N TYR A 247 -31.67 19.58 7.26
CA TYR A 247 -31.68 20.77 6.40
C TYR A 247 -30.67 20.60 5.26
N PRO A 248 -30.92 21.08 4.04
CA PRO A 248 -29.89 21.20 3.00
C PRO A 248 -28.76 22.13 3.47
N VAL A 249 -27.49 21.82 3.18
CA VAL A 249 -26.35 22.67 3.58
C VAL A 249 -26.40 24.05 2.93
N ASP A 250 -26.96 24.17 1.74
CA ASP A 250 -27.13 25.46 1.05
C ASP A 250 -28.27 26.31 1.66
N ASP A 251 -29.17 25.69 2.43
CA ASP A 251 -30.36 26.31 3.03
C ASP A 251 -30.43 26.05 4.54
N ILE A 252 -29.30 26.25 5.21
CA ILE A 252 -29.22 26.12 6.66
C ILE A 252 -29.97 27.29 7.32
N PRO A 253 -30.86 27.02 8.29
CA PRO A 253 -31.55 28.08 9.02
C PRO A 253 -30.59 29.09 9.63
N PHE A 254 -30.92 30.38 9.56
CA PHE A 254 -30.00 31.45 9.97
C PHE A 254 -29.57 31.34 11.44
N TRP A 255 -30.42 30.76 12.31
CA TRP A 255 -30.11 30.56 13.72
C TRP A 255 -29.03 29.50 13.98
N MET A 256 -28.72 28.63 13.01
CA MET A 256 -27.66 27.62 13.12
C MET A 256 -26.29 28.12 12.67
N LYS A 257 -26.20 29.28 12.01
CA LYS A 257 -24.93 29.79 11.44
C LYS A 257 -24.04 30.48 12.47
N GLU A 258 -24.63 30.99 13.54
CA GLU A 258 -23.96 31.79 14.55
C GLU A 258 -24.37 31.33 15.95
N GLU A 259 -23.52 31.64 16.93
CA GLU A 259 -23.86 31.42 18.33
C GLU A 259 -25.02 32.33 18.73
N ARG A 260 -26.10 31.74 19.25
CA ARG A 260 -27.31 32.48 19.62
C ARG A 260 -27.87 31.95 20.92
N ILE A 261 -28.27 32.87 21.79
CA ILE A 261 -29.03 32.60 23.00
C ILE A 261 -30.27 33.48 22.94
N VAL A 262 -31.44 32.86 23.10
CA VAL A 262 -32.73 33.53 22.93
C VAL A 262 -33.60 33.23 24.13
N HIS A 263 -34.21 34.29 24.67
CA HIS A 263 -35.23 34.24 25.70
C HIS A 263 -36.47 34.96 25.19
N GLU A 264 -37.47 34.20 24.79
CA GLU A 264 -38.70 34.73 24.18
C GLU A 264 -39.90 34.06 24.85
N ARG A 265 -40.87 34.86 25.29
CA ARG A 265 -42.12 34.31 25.82
C ARG A 265 -42.97 33.78 24.67
N LEU A 266 -43.82 32.78 24.95
CA LEU A 266 -44.69 32.18 23.92
C LEU A 266 -45.59 33.21 23.21
N SER A 267 -45.94 34.29 23.90
CA SER A 267 -46.76 35.40 23.38
C SER A 267 -45.99 36.43 22.56
N GLU A 268 -44.66 36.40 22.56
CA GLU A 268 -43.82 37.41 21.90
C GLU A 268 -43.55 37.02 20.44
N ASN A 269 -43.71 37.95 19.50
CA ASN A 269 -43.29 37.74 18.11
C ASN A 269 -41.79 38.00 17.99
N GLY A 270 -41.01 36.94 17.84
CA GLY A 270 -39.56 36.97 17.86
C GLY A 270 -38.93 36.01 16.86
N VAL A 271 -37.70 35.62 17.16
CA VAL A 271 -36.81 34.82 16.30
C VAL A 271 -37.11 33.32 16.44
N THR A 272 -37.80 32.91 17.51
CA THR A 272 -38.17 31.52 17.79
C THR A 272 -39.24 31.05 16.81
N PRO A 273 -39.00 29.97 16.04
CA PRO A 273 -39.98 29.43 15.09
C PRO A 273 -41.28 28.98 15.76
N GLU A 274 -42.39 29.06 15.03
CA GLU A 274 -43.72 28.77 15.57
C GLU A 274 -43.85 27.32 16.08
N PHE A 275 -43.28 26.35 15.35
CA PHE A 275 -43.24 24.95 15.78
C PHE A 275 -42.47 24.75 17.10
N ALA A 276 -41.49 25.61 17.40
CA ALA A 276 -40.74 25.57 18.65
C ALA A 276 -41.53 26.18 19.82
N LYS A 277 -42.32 27.22 19.56
CA LYS A 277 -43.26 27.77 20.54
C LYS A 277 -44.39 26.80 20.86
N GLN A 278 -44.87 26.04 19.88
CA GLN A 278 -45.88 25.00 20.07
C GLN A 278 -45.38 23.87 20.98
N GLU A 279 -44.08 23.54 20.93
CA GLU A 279 -43.41 22.62 21.86
C GLU A 279 -43.22 23.22 23.28
N GLY A 280 -43.56 24.50 23.45
CA GLY A 280 -43.47 25.26 24.69
C GLY A 280 -42.10 25.89 24.95
N ILE A 281 -41.19 25.91 23.98
CA ILE A 281 -39.83 26.43 24.16
C ILE A 281 -39.87 27.95 24.35
N GLN A 282 -39.34 28.42 25.49
CA GLN A 282 -39.26 29.85 25.84
C GLN A 282 -37.81 30.35 25.97
N SER A 283 -36.85 29.44 26.13
CA SER A 283 -35.43 29.76 26.05
C SER A 283 -34.72 28.71 25.22
N TRP A 284 -33.83 29.12 24.33
CA TRP A 284 -32.98 28.19 23.58
C TRP A 284 -31.61 28.78 23.28
N ALA A 285 -30.64 27.89 23.11
CA ALA A 285 -29.28 28.21 22.73
C ALA A 285 -28.86 27.37 21.53
N CYS A 286 -28.18 28.01 20.58
CA CYS A 286 -27.54 27.37 19.43
C CYS A 286 -26.04 27.66 19.48
N ILE A 287 -25.24 26.60 19.38
CA ILE A 287 -23.79 26.69 19.34
C ILE A 287 -23.31 25.98 18.08
N PRO A 288 -22.87 26.72 17.05
CA PRO A 288 -22.31 26.11 15.86
C PRO A 288 -20.92 25.52 16.14
N PHE A 289 -20.65 24.39 15.51
CA PHE A 289 -19.33 23.76 15.43
C PHE A 289 -18.68 24.18 14.13
N VAL A 290 -17.53 24.84 14.25
CA VAL A 290 -16.77 25.35 13.11
C VAL A 290 -15.34 24.83 13.25
N LEU A 291 -14.82 24.23 12.18
CA LEU A 291 -13.42 23.76 12.17
C LEU A 291 -12.46 24.95 12.19
N PRO A 292 -11.17 24.73 12.54
CA PRO A 292 -10.13 25.74 12.40
C PRO A 292 -10.00 26.32 10.97
N THR A 293 -10.48 25.59 9.97
CA THR A 293 -10.54 26.00 8.56
C THR A 293 -11.69 26.97 8.25
N GLY A 294 -12.61 27.20 9.19
CA GLY A 294 -13.82 28.02 8.99
C GLY A 294 -15.04 27.26 8.45
N GLU A 295 -14.90 25.95 8.20
CA GLU A 295 -16.00 25.09 7.71
C GLU A 295 -17.02 24.82 8.84
N PHE A 296 -18.31 25.07 8.58
CA PHE A 296 -19.41 24.69 9.48
C PHE A 296 -19.64 23.17 9.41
N VAL A 297 -19.65 22.49 10.55
CA VAL A 297 -19.78 21.02 10.62
C VAL A 297 -21.04 20.57 11.36
N GLY A 298 -21.73 21.47 12.05
CA GLY A 298 -22.92 21.13 12.81
C GLY A 298 -23.25 22.14 13.88
N ALA A 299 -24.23 21.84 14.73
CA ALA A 299 -24.61 22.70 15.84
C ALA A 299 -25.16 21.89 17.02
N LEU A 300 -24.89 22.36 18.23
CA LEU A 300 -25.59 21.96 19.45
C LEU A 300 -26.77 22.90 19.67
N MET A 301 -27.97 22.33 19.75
CA MET A 301 -29.20 23.02 20.07
C MET A 301 -29.66 22.59 21.47
N LEU A 302 -29.93 23.55 22.35
CA LEU A 302 -30.47 23.32 23.68
C LEU A 302 -31.71 24.18 23.90
N GLY A 303 -32.69 23.68 24.65
CA GLY A 303 -33.95 24.39 24.88
C GLY A 303 -34.56 24.10 26.24
N SER A 304 -35.36 25.05 26.74
CA SER A 304 -36.19 24.90 27.94
C SER A 304 -37.53 25.59 27.77
N ARG A 305 -38.55 25.07 28.47
CA ARG A 305 -39.86 25.69 28.61
C ARG A 305 -39.86 26.88 29.56
N LYS A 306 -38.81 27.04 30.37
CA LYS A 306 -38.69 28.17 31.29
C LYS A 306 -38.04 29.37 30.59
N TYR A 307 -38.54 30.55 30.87
CA TYR A 307 -37.97 31.80 30.39
C TYR A 307 -36.73 32.19 31.20
N GLY A 308 -35.69 32.71 30.54
CA GLY A 308 -34.48 33.23 31.20
C GLY A 308 -33.55 32.18 31.79
N VAL A 309 -33.52 30.95 31.25
CA VAL A 309 -32.74 29.84 31.85
C VAL A 309 -31.24 29.94 31.62
N PHE A 310 -30.82 30.51 30.49
CA PHE A 310 -29.41 30.69 30.12
C PHE A 310 -28.89 32.02 30.66
N ASP A 311 -28.39 32.01 31.89
CA ASP A 311 -27.61 33.11 32.47
C ASP A 311 -26.17 33.12 31.93
N GLU A 312 -25.39 34.17 32.25
CA GLU A 312 -24.00 34.29 31.78
C GLU A 312 -23.13 33.09 32.17
N GLU A 313 -23.33 32.53 33.37
CA GLU A 313 -22.58 31.37 33.86
C GLU A 313 -22.81 30.15 32.96
N LYS A 314 -24.06 29.82 32.64
CA LYS A 314 -24.39 28.70 31.74
C LYS A 314 -23.92 28.94 30.31
N VAL A 315 -23.99 30.18 29.84
CA VAL A 315 -23.48 30.56 28.51
C VAL A 315 -21.97 30.37 28.43
N ASP A 316 -21.24 30.72 29.47
CA ASP A 316 -19.79 30.54 29.52
C ASP A 316 -19.39 29.06 29.59
N VAL A 317 -20.17 28.24 30.29
CA VAL A 317 -20.02 26.77 30.26
C VAL A 317 -20.18 26.24 28.84
N LEU A 318 -21.22 26.67 28.14
CA LEU A 318 -21.51 26.30 26.76
C LEU A 318 -20.39 26.71 25.78
N ARG A 319 -19.82 27.91 25.95
CA ARG A 319 -18.65 28.37 25.20
C ARG A 319 -17.39 27.56 25.51
N GLY A 320 -17.20 27.15 26.77
CA GLY A 320 -16.08 26.29 27.18
C GLY A 320 -16.13 24.90 26.55
N VAL A 321 -17.32 24.38 26.28
CA VAL A 321 -17.53 23.06 25.65
C VAL A 321 -17.34 23.10 24.14
N LYS A 322 -17.67 24.22 23.47
CA LYS A 322 -17.59 24.40 22.00
C LYS A 322 -16.25 23.96 21.36
N PRO A 323 -15.06 24.31 21.88
CA PRO A 323 -13.79 23.84 21.32
C PRO A 323 -13.60 22.32 21.41
N LEU A 324 -14.03 21.71 22.52
CA LEU A 324 -13.91 20.26 22.73
C LEU A 324 -14.76 19.50 21.70
N LEU A 325 -15.98 19.98 21.44
CA LEU A 325 -16.88 19.39 20.44
C LEU A 325 -16.36 19.55 19.02
N SER A 326 -15.82 20.73 18.71
CA SER A 326 -15.23 20.99 17.40
C SER A 326 -14.01 20.09 17.15
N HIS A 327 -13.14 19.89 18.15
CA HIS A 327 -11.99 18.98 18.06
C HIS A 327 -12.39 17.50 17.99
N ALA A 328 -13.38 17.09 18.76
CA ALA A 328 -13.92 15.73 18.77
C ALA A 328 -14.41 15.31 17.38
N ILE A 329 -15.21 16.18 16.78
CA ILE A 329 -15.77 16.04 15.45
C ILE A 329 -14.66 16.01 14.39
N TRP A 330 -13.71 16.94 14.50
CA TRP A 330 -12.56 16.99 13.61
C TRP A 330 -11.75 15.68 13.67
N HIS A 331 -11.48 15.17 14.87
CA HIS A 331 -10.76 13.91 15.04
C HIS A 331 -11.51 12.74 14.41
N ALA A 332 -12.84 12.65 14.59
CA ALA A 332 -13.64 11.62 13.94
C ALA A 332 -13.61 11.71 12.40
N LYS A 333 -13.69 12.93 11.83
CA LYS A 333 -13.57 13.17 10.37
C LYS A 333 -12.20 12.72 9.84
N VAL A 334 -11.13 13.22 10.45
CA VAL A 334 -9.73 12.88 10.09
C VAL A 334 -9.44 11.39 10.27
N TYR A 335 -9.97 10.78 11.32
CA TYR A 335 -9.84 9.34 11.56
C TYR A 335 -10.53 8.53 10.47
N SER A 336 -11.76 8.90 10.08
CA SER A 336 -12.51 8.25 9.00
C SER A 336 -11.78 8.34 7.66
N GLU A 337 -11.27 9.53 7.31
CA GLU A 337 -10.43 9.74 6.12
C GLU A 337 -9.17 8.88 6.16
N SER A 338 -8.49 8.83 7.33
CA SER A 338 -7.31 7.99 7.53
C SER A 338 -7.62 6.50 7.38
N GLN A 339 -8.75 6.02 7.89
CA GLN A 339 -9.19 4.63 7.73
C GLN A 339 -9.47 4.29 6.25
N ARG A 340 -10.16 5.18 5.51
CA ARG A 340 -10.37 5.00 4.07
C ARG A 340 -9.04 4.93 3.30
N ARG A 341 -8.07 5.78 3.68
CA ARG A 341 -6.74 5.77 3.07
C ARG A 341 -5.96 4.49 3.37
N LEU A 342 -6.04 3.98 4.61
CA LEU A 342 -5.46 2.68 4.98
C LEU A 342 -6.08 1.52 4.19
N LEU A 343 -7.42 1.51 4.06
CA LEU A 343 -8.13 0.49 3.26
C LEU A 343 -7.67 0.51 1.80
N ARG A 344 -7.57 1.69 1.17
CA ARG A 344 -7.04 1.83 -0.20
C ARG A 344 -5.63 1.23 -0.32
N LEU A 345 -4.73 1.55 0.61
CA LEU A 345 -3.35 1.01 0.61
C LEU A 345 -3.31 -0.50 0.81
N GLU A 346 -4.14 -1.04 1.69
CA GLU A 346 -4.21 -2.48 1.95
C GLU A 346 -4.70 -3.24 0.72
N VAL A 347 -5.77 -2.76 0.08
CA VAL A 347 -6.30 -3.34 -1.15
C VAL A 347 -5.25 -3.31 -2.26
N LEU A 348 -4.59 -2.16 -2.47
CA LEU A 348 -3.53 -2.03 -3.48
C LEU A 348 -2.43 -3.07 -3.25
N ARG A 349 -1.91 -3.15 -2.02
CA ARG A 349 -0.83 -4.07 -1.65
C ARG A 349 -1.23 -5.54 -1.77
N ASN A 350 -2.46 -5.87 -1.41
CA ASN A 350 -2.98 -7.24 -1.50
C ASN A 350 -3.14 -7.67 -2.96
N ILE A 351 -3.70 -6.80 -3.80
CA ILE A 351 -3.83 -7.06 -5.24
C ILE A 351 -2.44 -7.18 -5.88
N ASP A 352 -1.51 -6.24 -5.59
CA ASP A 352 -0.14 -6.30 -6.10
C ASP A 352 0.54 -7.64 -5.83
N ARG A 353 0.48 -8.10 -4.57
CA ARG A 353 1.08 -9.37 -4.16
C ARG A 353 0.42 -10.56 -4.86
N ALA A 354 -0.91 -10.54 -4.98
CA ALA A 354 -1.67 -11.62 -5.58
C ALA A 354 -1.44 -11.72 -7.10
N ILE A 355 -1.21 -10.58 -7.78
CA ILE A 355 -0.94 -10.51 -9.20
C ILE A 355 0.47 -11.01 -9.55
N ILE A 356 1.50 -10.68 -8.76
CA ILE A 356 2.90 -11.06 -9.02
C ILE A 356 3.10 -12.58 -9.10
N GLN A 357 2.24 -13.35 -8.44
CA GLN A 357 2.33 -14.81 -8.40
C GLN A 357 1.68 -15.52 -9.59
N GLN A 358 0.97 -14.78 -10.46
CA GLN A 358 0.22 -15.37 -11.55
C GLN A 358 1.06 -15.45 -12.84
N LEU A 359 0.92 -16.58 -13.53
CA LEU A 359 1.51 -16.82 -14.85
C LEU A 359 0.46 -16.92 -15.96
N ASP A 360 -0.82 -16.82 -15.61
CA ASP A 360 -1.95 -16.82 -16.53
C ASP A 360 -2.67 -15.46 -16.53
N LEU A 361 -3.07 -15.03 -17.73
CA LEU A 361 -3.74 -13.75 -17.94
C LEU A 361 -5.11 -13.73 -17.26
N LYS A 362 -5.84 -14.86 -17.30
CA LYS A 362 -7.17 -14.98 -16.69
C LYS A 362 -7.09 -14.87 -15.17
N ASP A 363 -6.04 -15.42 -14.56
CA ASP A 363 -5.86 -15.37 -13.12
C ASP A 363 -5.54 -13.95 -12.62
N VAL A 364 -4.66 -13.21 -13.33
CA VAL A 364 -4.42 -11.78 -13.04
C VAL A 364 -5.72 -10.99 -13.11
N VAL A 365 -6.51 -11.19 -14.18
CA VAL A 365 -7.80 -10.50 -14.34
C VAL A 365 -8.74 -10.82 -13.18
N ASN A 366 -8.90 -12.10 -12.83
CA ASN A 366 -9.76 -12.53 -11.73
C ASN A 366 -9.36 -11.92 -10.38
N VAL A 367 -8.05 -11.86 -10.09
CA VAL A 367 -7.53 -11.23 -8.87
C VAL A 367 -7.89 -9.75 -8.82
N VAL A 368 -7.74 -9.01 -9.92
CA VAL A 368 -8.13 -7.59 -9.97
C VAL A 368 -9.64 -7.42 -9.78
N LEU A 369 -10.44 -8.22 -10.48
CA LEU A 369 -11.90 -8.13 -10.44
C LEU A 369 -12.51 -8.47 -9.08
N SER A 370 -11.91 -9.42 -8.35
CA SER A 370 -12.36 -9.84 -7.01
C SER A 370 -11.70 -9.07 -5.87
N GLY A 371 -10.54 -8.45 -6.12
CA GLY A 371 -9.74 -7.78 -5.10
C GLY A 371 -10.22 -6.38 -4.73
N VAL A 372 -11.03 -5.73 -5.57
CA VAL A 372 -11.59 -4.39 -5.28
C VAL A 372 -12.88 -4.53 -4.45
N PRO A 373 -12.88 -4.14 -3.17
CA PRO A 373 -14.08 -4.23 -2.34
C PRO A 373 -15.10 -3.14 -2.69
N LYS A 374 -16.37 -3.44 -2.45
CA LYS A 374 -17.48 -2.49 -2.64
C LYS A 374 -17.35 -1.23 -1.81
N ASP A 375 -16.71 -1.31 -0.65
CA ASP A 375 -16.52 -0.20 0.29
C ASP A 375 -15.65 0.94 -0.29
N LEU A 376 -14.86 0.66 -1.35
CA LEU A 376 -14.15 1.69 -2.12
C LEU A 376 -15.03 2.39 -3.18
N GLY A 377 -16.33 2.10 -3.17
CA GLY A 377 -17.34 2.69 -4.05
C GLY A 377 -17.22 2.21 -5.49
N ALA A 378 -17.02 0.90 -5.67
CA ALA A 378 -17.17 0.19 -6.93
C ALA A 378 -18.12 -0.99 -6.72
N ASP A 379 -19.34 -0.89 -7.22
CA ASP A 379 -20.33 -1.96 -7.11
C ASP A 379 -20.10 -3.07 -8.14
N ALA A 380 -19.53 -2.71 -9.30
CA ALA A 380 -19.07 -3.66 -10.30
C ALA A 380 -17.75 -3.20 -10.91
N VAL A 381 -16.90 -4.16 -11.24
CA VAL A 381 -15.57 -3.93 -11.82
C VAL A 381 -15.47 -4.74 -13.09
N ALA A 382 -14.95 -4.16 -14.16
CA ALA A 382 -14.63 -4.88 -15.38
C ALA A 382 -13.24 -4.54 -15.88
N LEU A 383 -12.66 -5.45 -16.63
CA LEU A 383 -11.37 -5.26 -17.26
C LEU A 383 -11.50 -5.65 -18.73
N SER A 384 -11.00 -4.79 -19.60
CA SER A 384 -11.01 -5.00 -21.04
C SER A 384 -9.62 -4.83 -21.64
N LEU A 385 -9.24 -5.67 -22.61
CA LEU A 385 -7.92 -5.64 -23.26
C LEU A 385 -8.01 -5.39 -24.77
N PHE A 386 -7.07 -4.60 -25.31
CA PHE A 386 -6.97 -4.26 -26.73
C PHE A 386 -6.21 -5.31 -27.53
N ASP A 387 -6.72 -5.63 -28.72
CA ASP A 387 -6.07 -6.55 -29.65
C ASP A 387 -4.70 -6.00 -30.10
N LYS A 388 -3.82 -6.86 -30.64
CA LYS A 388 -2.49 -6.49 -31.18
C LYS A 388 -2.58 -5.33 -32.18
N THR A 389 -3.65 -5.26 -32.97
CA THR A 389 -3.91 -4.18 -33.94
C THR A 389 -4.37 -2.87 -33.29
N LYS A 390 -4.70 -2.87 -31.99
CA LYS A 390 -5.24 -1.74 -31.19
C LYS A 390 -6.58 -1.17 -31.70
N THR A 391 -7.28 -1.88 -32.59
CA THR A 391 -8.51 -1.38 -33.21
C THR A 391 -9.78 -1.86 -32.51
N GLN A 392 -9.72 -2.96 -31.77
CA GLN A 392 -10.85 -3.52 -31.02
C GLN A 392 -10.38 -4.07 -29.67
N LEU A 393 -11.27 -4.05 -28.67
CA LEU A 393 -11.08 -4.87 -27.48
C LEU A 393 -11.26 -6.34 -27.89
N TYR A 394 -10.56 -7.29 -27.26
CA TYR A 394 -10.66 -8.73 -27.56
C TYR A 394 -10.93 -9.60 -26.32
N THR A 395 -10.76 -9.04 -25.12
CA THR A 395 -11.10 -9.72 -23.86
C THR A 395 -11.87 -8.75 -22.99
N PHE A 396 -12.99 -9.20 -22.43
CA PHE A 396 -13.78 -8.47 -21.44
C PHE A 396 -14.24 -9.44 -20.35
N SER A 397 -13.86 -9.14 -19.12
CA SER A 397 -14.31 -9.85 -17.92
C SER A 397 -14.86 -8.85 -16.92
N MET A 398 -15.98 -9.17 -16.28
CA MET A 398 -16.66 -8.27 -15.34
C MET A 398 -17.17 -9.02 -14.11
N CYS A 399 -16.85 -8.50 -12.93
CA CYS A 399 -17.47 -8.87 -11.66
C CYS A 399 -18.69 -7.97 -11.42
N LEU A 400 -19.87 -8.58 -11.37
CA LEU A 400 -21.16 -7.92 -11.17
C LEU A 400 -21.42 -7.63 -9.69
N PRO A 401 -22.42 -6.78 -9.34
CA PRO A 401 -22.71 -6.43 -7.94
C PRO A 401 -23.10 -7.61 -7.05
N ASN A 402 -23.54 -8.74 -7.62
CA ASN A 402 -23.81 -9.97 -6.87
C ASN A 402 -22.56 -10.87 -6.70
N GLY A 403 -21.38 -10.44 -7.15
CA GLY A 403 -20.13 -11.21 -7.12
C GLY A 403 -19.96 -12.21 -8.28
N THR A 404 -20.92 -12.30 -9.21
CA THR A 404 -20.79 -13.19 -10.38
C THR A 404 -19.80 -12.60 -11.39
N VAL A 405 -18.84 -13.41 -11.83
CA VAL A 405 -17.92 -13.05 -12.91
C VAL A 405 -18.49 -13.50 -14.26
N ILE A 406 -18.54 -12.60 -15.23
CA ILE A 406 -18.94 -12.88 -16.61
C ILE A 406 -17.77 -12.65 -17.56
N ASP A 407 -17.51 -13.62 -18.43
CA ASP A 407 -16.57 -13.52 -19.55
C ASP A 407 -17.38 -13.39 -20.85
N LYS A 408 -17.14 -12.36 -21.66
CA LYS A 408 -17.82 -12.17 -22.96
C LYS A 408 -16.85 -11.68 -24.04
N GLU A 409 -17.21 -11.92 -25.32
CA GLU A 409 -16.59 -11.24 -26.45
C GLU A 409 -16.80 -9.72 -26.37
N ALA A 410 -15.83 -9.00 -26.88
CA ALA A 410 -15.40 -7.73 -26.32
C ALA A 410 -16.36 -6.52 -26.44
N PHE A 411 -16.21 -5.63 -25.47
CA PHE A 411 -16.79 -4.29 -25.41
C PHE A 411 -16.40 -3.47 -26.66
N ARG A 412 -17.37 -2.96 -27.44
CA ARG A 412 -17.07 -1.90 -28.41
C ARG A 412 -17.33 -0.55 -27.76
N LEU A 413 -16.25 0.14 -27.39
CA LEU A 413 -16.32 1.54 -27.01
C LEU A 413 -16.72 2.37 -28.24
N SER A 414 -17.42 3.49 -28.03
CA SER A 414 -17.54 4.49 -29.08
C SER A 414 -16.14 4.93 -29.54
N GLU A 415 -15.98 5.24 -30.83
CA GLU A 415 -14.67 5.63 -31.39
C GLU A 415 -14.04 6.80 -30.62
N GLY A 416 -14.85 7.73 -30.11
CA GLY A 416 -14.38 8.84 -29.27
C GLY A 416 -13.83 8.41 -27.92
N LEU A 417 -14.48 7.48 -27.19
CA LEU A 417 -13.96 6.97 -25.91
C LEU A 417 -12.71 6.11 -26.13
N LEU A 418 -12.71 5.32 -27.21
CA LEU A 418 -11.58 4.49 -27.61
C LEU A 418 -10.34 5.37 -27.90
N TYR A 419 -10.51 6.40 -28.73
CA TYR A 419 -9.47 7.36 -29.05
C TYR A 419 -8.93 8.04 -27.78
N TRP A 420 -9.80 8.46 -26.88
CA TRP A 420 -9.38 9.09 -25.62
C TRP A 420 -8.48 8.18 -24.78
N PHE A 421 -8.83 6.91 -24.60
CA PHE A 421 -7.98 6.00 -23.82
C PHE A 421 -6.67 5.63 -24.52
N LEU A 422 -6.64 5.61 -25.86
CA LEU A 422 -5.45 5.28 -26.63
C LEU A 422 -4.47 6.46 -26.71
N GLU A 423 -4.94 7.67 -26.98
CA GLU A 423 -4.13 8.87 -27.21
C GLU A 423 -3.93 9.70 -25.94
N GLU A 424 -5.02 10.11 -25.28
CA GLU A 424 -4.95 10.99 -24.10
C GLU A 424 -4.48 10.26 -22.84
N LYS A 425 -4.75 8.94 -22.75
CA LYS A 425 -4.34 8.07 -21.62
C LYS A 425 -4.80 8.60 -20.26
N LYS A 426 -5.96 9.27 -20.23
CA LYS A 426 -6.56 9.85 -19.03
C LYS A 426 -7.83 9.10 -18.63
N PRO A 427 -8.15 9.07 -17.32
CA PRO A 427 -9.44 8.56 -16.85
C PRO A 427 -10.62 9.33 -17.43
N VAL A 428 -11.76 8.66 -17.55
CA VAL A 428 -13.04 9.24 -17.98
C VAL A 428 -14.10 8.94 -16.94
N ILE A 429 -14.82 9.97 -16.52
CA ILE A 429 -15.97 9.87 -15.61
C ILE A 429 -17.25 10.09 -16.40
N ILE A 430 -18.25 9.24 -16.17
CA ILE A 430 -19.62 9.43 -16.64
C ILE A 430 -20.51 9.34 -15.40
N TYR A 431 -21.17 10.45 -15.05
CA TYR A 431 -22.01 10.51 -13.83
C TYR A 431 -23.35 9.79 -14.00
N ASP A 432 -23.85 9.74 -15.23
CA ASP A 432 -25.11 9.06 -15.58
C ASP A 432 -24.96 8.27 -16.90
N LEU A 433 -24.89 6.95 -16.77
CA LEU A 433 -24.79 6.00 -17.87
C LEU A 433 -26.07 5.88 -18.70
N SER A 434 -27.23 6.26 -18.16
CA SER A 434 -28.51 6.11 -18.86
C SER A 434 -28.70 7.16 -19.96
N THR A 435 -28.02 8.30 -19.83
CA THR A 435 -28.12 9.44 -20.74
C THR A 435 -26.91 9.59 -21.67
N ASP A 436 -25.77 9.00 -21.33
CA ASP A 436 -24.53 9.18 -22.10
C ASP A 436 -24.50 8.31 -23.39
N PRO A 437 -24.40 8.93 -24.59
CA PRO A 437 -24.44 8.21 -25.85
C PRO A 437 -23.21 7.31 -26.09
N ARG A 438 -22.12 7.52 -25.34
CA ARG A 438 -20.85 6.81 -25.52
C ARG A 438 -20.89 5.37 -24.97
N MET A 439 -21.94 5.01 -24.22
CA MET A 439 -22.13 3.72 -23.53
C MET A 439 -23.37 2.92 -23.99
N GLN A 440 -23.99 3.28 -25.11
CA GLN A 440 -25.31 2.78 -25.54
C GLN A 440 -25.43 1.26 -25.77
N MET A 441 -24.34 0.55 -26.07
CA MET A 441 -24.39 -0.85 -26.54
C MET A 441 -24.60 -1.90 -25.42
N TYR A 442 -24.61 -1.50 -24.15
CA TYR A 442 -24.84 -2.37 -22.98
C TYR A 442 -25.99 -1.93 -22.08
N ARG A 443 -26.97 -1.21 -22.64
CA ARG A 443 -28.22 -0.87 -21.95
C ARG A 443 -28.79 -2.06 -21.16
N ASP A 444 -28.74 -3.26 -21.70
CA ASP A 444 -29.29 -4.44 -21.01
C ASP A 444 -28.60 -4.75 -19.67
N ILE A 445 -27.26 -4.71 -19.61
CA ILE A 445 -26.52 -4.98 -18.35
C ILE A 445 -26.67 -3.77 -17.41
N ILE A 446 -26.53 -2.55 -17.94
CA ILE A 446 -26.67 -1.30 -17.19
C ILE A 446 -28.06 -1.21 -16.55
N HIS A 447 -29.12 -1.45 -17.30
CA HIS A 447 -30.50 -1.45 -16.79
C HIS A 447 -30.79 -2.62 -15.87
N ARG A 448 -30.37 -3.85 -16.22
CA ARG A 448 -30.62 -5.05 -15.39
C ARG A 448 -30.00 -4.93 -14.00
N TRP A 449 -28.79 -4.39 -13.93
CA TRP A 449 -28.05 -4.25 -12.67
C TRP A 449 -28.12 -2.85 -12.07
N LYS A 450 -28.92 -1.95 -12.67
CA LYS A 450 -29.13 -0.57 -12.23
C LYS A 450 -27.82 0.22 -12.03
N LEU A 451 -26.88 0.06 -12.97
CA LEU A 451 -25.62 0.81 -12.96
C LEU A 451 -25.89 2.27 -13.38
N ILE A 452 -25.33 3.23 -12.65
CA ILE A 452 -25.60 4.66 -12.79
C ILE A 452 -24.33 5.43 -13.15
N SER A 453 -23.29 5.40 -12.32
CA SER A 453 -22.05 6.15 -12.59
C SER A 453 -20.92 5.21 -13.02
N TYR A 454 -19.95 5.77 -13.74
CA TYR A 454 -18.83 5.04 -14.34
C TYR A 454 -17.52 5.81 -14.23
N LEU A 455 -16.45 5.07 -13.92
CA LEU A 455 -15.06 5.52 -14.02
C LEU A 455 -14.29 4.52 -14.89
N GLY A 456 -13.84 5.00 -16.05
CA GLY A 456 -12.97 4.26 -16.96
C GLY A 456 -11.53 4.71 -16.82
N VAL A 457 -10.63 3.79 -16.51
CA VAL A 457 -9.21 4.07 -16.26
C VAL A 457 -8.35 3.27 -17.25
N PRO A 458 -7.52 3.93 -18.07
CA PRO A 458 -6.70 3.22 -19.05
C PRO A 458 -5.59 2.40 -18.37
N LEU A 459 -5.41 1.16 -18.82
CA LEU A 459 -4.30 0.29 -18.43
C LEU A 459 -3.08 0.67 -19.26
N VAL A 460 -2.19 1.49 -18.71
CA VAL A 460 -1.01 2.01 -19.43
C VAL A 460 0.27 1.38 -18.91
N SER A 461 1.05 0.77 -19.79
CA SER A 461 2.40 0.29 -19.50
C SER A 461 3.36 0.72 -20.60
N LYS A 462 4.58 1.17 -20.23
CA LYS A 462 5.61 1.71 -21.16
C LYS A 462 5.04 2.69 -22.20
N ASN A 463 4.18 3.60 -21.75
CA ASN A 463 3.50 4.60 -22.58
C ASN A 463 2.55 4.03 -23.67
N ARG A 464 2.13 2.77 -23.52
CA ARG A 464 1.15 2.10 -24.38
C ARG A 464 -0.07 1.69 -23.56
N THR A 465 -1.26 2.05 -24.05
CA THR A 465 -2.51 1.54 -23.48
C THR A 465 -2.74 0.11 -23.97
N ILE A 466 -2.86 -0.83 -23.04
CA ILE A 466 -3.13 -2.25 -23.33
C ILE A 466 -4.58 -2.65 -23.07
N GLY A 467 -5.34 -1.80 -22.38
CA GLY A 467 -6.73 -2.05 -22.03
C GLY A 467 -7.34 -0.94 -21.18
N VAL A 468 -8.47 -1.23 -20.55
CA VAL A 468 -9.21 -0.29 -19.68
C VAL A 468 -9.76 -1.07 -18.48
N LEU A 469 -9.56 -0.52 -17.28
CA LEU A 469 -10.23 -0.88 -16.04
C LEU A 469 -11.51 -0.04 -15.91
N HIS A 470 -12.64 -0.71 -15.74
CA HIS A 470 -13.97 -0.12 -15.70
C HIS A 470 -14.56 -0.29 -14.31
N LEU A 471 -15.12 0.78 -13.76
CA LEU A 471 -15.75 0.79 -12.45
C LEU A 471 -17.14 1.34 -12.59
N PHE A 472 -18.11 0.70 -11.95
CA PHE A 472 -19.51 1.06 -12.01
C PHE A 472 -20.10 1.13 -10.61
N THR A 473 -21.05 2.05 -10.42
CA THR A 473 -21.82 2.17 -9.17
C THR A 473 -23.32 2.04 -9.44
N VAL A 474 -24.08 1.53 -8.47
CA VAL A 474 -25.56 1.43 -8.53
C VAL A 474 -26.26 2.66 -7.94
N ARG A 475 -25.48 3.59 -7.38
CA ARG A 475 -25.93 4.89 -6.88
C ARG A 475 -25.11 5.99 -7.56
N PRO A 476 -25.68 7.20 -7.77
CA PRO A 476 -24.90 8.33 -8.26
C PRO A 476 -23.68 8.54 -7.37
N LYS A 477 -22.48 8.52 -7.96
CA LYS A 477 -21.21 8.74 -7.25
C LYS A 477 -20.44 9.87 -7.89
N VAL A 478 -19.99 10.81 -7.08
CA VAL A 478 -18.94 11.76 -7.45
C VAL A 478 -17.61 11.11 -7.07
N PHE A 479 -16.79 10.79 -8.06
CA PHE A 479 -15.45 10.24 -7.82
C PHE A 479 -14.51 11.37 -7.39
N GLU A 480 -13.97 11.25 -6.17
CA GLU A 480 -12.99 12.19 -5.64
C GLU A 480 -11.62 12.02 -6.32
N SER A 481 -10.76 13.04 -6.27
CA SER A 481 -9.41 12.96 -6.82
C SER A 481 -8.61 11.76 -6.28
N GLU A 482 -8.80 11.45 -5.00
CA GLU A 482 -8.13 10.30 -4.35
C GLU A 482 -8.64 8.95 -4.88
N ASP A 483 -9.93 8.84 -5.25
CA ASP A 483 -10.45 7.63 -5.89
C ASP A 483 -9.82 7.44 -7.26
N ILE A 484 -9.75 8.53 -8.05
CA ILE A 484 -9.15 8.51 -9.39
C ILE A 484 -7.67 8.11 -9.31
N GLU A 485 -6.92 8.69 -8.37
CA GLU A 485 -5.50 8.38 -8.17
C GLU A 485 -5.28 6.92 -7.74
N PHE A 486 -6.11 6.42 -6.81
CA PHE A 486 -6.08 5.03 -6.38
C PHE A 486 -6.31 4.07 -7.55
N PHE A 487 -7.39 4.25 -8.31
CA PHE A 487 -7.71 3.36 -9.43
C PHE A 487 -6.74 3.52 -10.60
N THR A 488 -6.16 4.70 -10.81
CA THR A 488 -5.07 4.93 -11.77
C THR A 488 -3.82 4.14 -11.40
N THR A 489 -3.46 4.13 -10.11
CA THR A 489 -2.32 3.36 -9.61
C THR A 489 -2.55 1.86 -9.80
N LEU A 490 -3.73 1.38 -9.39
CA LEU A 490 -4.13 -0.02 -9.57
C LEU A 490 -4.12 -0.43 -11.04
N ALA A 491 -4.63 0.42 -11.93
CA ALA A 491 -4.63 0.21 -13.38
C ALA A 491 -3.21 0.12 -13.95
N GLY A 492 -2.29 0.98 -13.49
CA GLY A 492 -0.88 0.95 -13.89
C GLY A 492 -0.19 -0.36 -13.49
N GLN A 493 -0.38 -0.80 -12.24
CA GLN A 493 0.19 -2.05 -11.73
C GLN A 493 -0.39 -3.27 -12.46
N THR A 494 -1.71 -3.27 -12.67
CA THR A 494 -2.41 -4.29 -13.47
C THR A 494 -1.86 -4.33 -14.89
N ALA A 495 -1.61 -3.17 -15.51
CA ALA A 495 -1.08 -3.11 -16.87
C ALA A 495 0.33 -3.74 -16.96
N ILE A 496 1.21 -3.43 -16.01
CA ILE A 496 2.57 -3.98 -15.94
C ILE A 496 2.51 -5.51 -15.81
N ALA A 497 1.67 -6.02 -14.90
CA ALA A 497 1.58 -7.46 -14.68
C ALA A 497 1.01 -8.22 -15.87
N LEU A 498 -0.03 -7.69 -16.51
CA LEU A 498 -0.60 -8.30 -17.71
C LEU A 498 0.40 -8.31 -18.88
N GLU A 499 1.22 -7.26 -19.00
CA GLU A 499 2.32 -7.25 -19.98
C GLU A 499 3.38 -8.32 -19.65
N ASN A 500 3.76 -8.45 -18.38
CA ASN A 500 4.72 -9.46 -17.92
C ASN A 500 4.23 -10.89 -18.19
N VAL A 501 2.98 -11.20 -17.86
CA VAL A 501 2.37 -12.51 -18.12
C VAL A 501 2.34 -12.78 -19.62
N ARG A 502 1.93 -11.80 -20.43
CA ARG A 502 1.91 -11.94 -21.89
C ARG A 502 3.30 -12.20 -22.48
N MET A 503 4.32 -11.48 -21.98
CA MET A 503 5.72 -11.69 -22.37
C MET A 503 6.20 -13.09 -21.96
N TYR A 504 5.92 -13.52 -20.74
CA TYR A 504 6.29 -14.84 -20.23
C TYR A 504 5.68 -15.96 -21.08
N GLN A 505 4.38 -15.87 -21.37
CA GLN A 505 3.68 -16.83 -22.23
C GLN A 505 4.27 -16.86 -23.65
N GLU A 506 4.65 -15.71 -24.21
CA GLU A 506 5.28 -15.65 -25.53
C GLU A 506 6.67 -16.29 -25.54
N ILE A 507 7.49 -16.00 -24.53
CA ILE A 507 8.82 -16.60 -24.36
C ILE A 507 8.69 -18.12 -24.20
N TYR A 508 7.80 -18.59 -23.32
CA TYR A 508 7.62 -20.01 -23.06
C TYR A 508 7.13 -20.76 -24.30
N ARG A 509 6.21 -20.16 -25.06
CA ARG A 509 5.73 -20.71 -26.33
C ARG A 509 6.85 -20.79 -27.37
N LYS A 510 7.69 -19.76 -27.50
CA LYS A 510 8.86 -19.77 -28.39
C LYS A 510 9.89 -20.82 -27.95
N SER A 511 10.14 -20.94 -26.64
CA SER A 511 11.08 -21.94 -26.08
C SER A 511 10.63 -23.37 -26.35
N ARG A 512 9.34 -23.69 -26.13
CA ARG A 512 8.81 -25.03 -26.38
C ARG A 512 8.93 -25.43 -27.85
N VAL A 513 8.61 -24.49 -28.76
CA VAL A 513 8.82 -24.70 -30.19
C VAL A 513 10.31 -24.98 -30.45
N LEU A 514 11.22 -24.16 -29.92
CA LEU A 514 12.66 -24.32 -30.11
C LEU A 514 13.17 -25.70 -29.66
N GLU A 515 12.72 -26.18 -28.51
CA GLU A 515 13.06 -27.52 -27.99
C GLU A 515 12.58 -28.63 -28.94
N GLU A 516 11.36 -28.53 -29.47
CA GLU A 516 10.85 -29.45 -30.49
C GLU A 516 11.74 -29.43 -31.76
N LEU A 517 12.20 -28.25 -32.18
CA LEU A 517 13.06 -28.11 -33.37
C LEU A 517 14.46 -28.70 -33.17
N LEU A 518 15.05 -28.52 -31.98
CA LEU A 518 16.36 -29.07 -31.64
C LEU A 518 16.34 -30.61 -31.59
N ASN A 519 15.28 -31.19 -31.03
CA ASN A 519 15.13 -32.65 -30.99
C ASN A 519 15.08 -33.26 -32.40
N VAL A 520 14.39 -32.60 -33.32
CA VAL A 520 14.33 -32.99 -34.74
C VAL A 520 15.72 -32.99 -35.39
N GLN A 521 16.54 -31.98 -35.10
CA GLN A 521 17.87 -31.85 -35.70
C GLN A 521 18.78 -33.06 -35.42
N SER A 522 18.69 -33.63 -34.22
CA SER A 522 19.45 -34.83 -33.85
C SER A 522 19.11 -36.05 -34.72
N THR A 523 17.86 -36.13 -35.19
CA THR A 523 17.38 -37.21 -36.06
C THR A 523 18.02 -37.15 -37.44
N PHE A 524 18.34 -35.95 -37.96
CA PHE A 524 18.95 -35.84 -39.30
C PHE A 524 20.35 -36.46 -39.37
N SER A 525 21.10 -36.49 -38.26
CA SER A 525 22.45 -37.07 -38.22
C SER A 525 22.49 -38.60 -38.44
N THR A 526 21.36 -39.28 -38.26
CA THR A 526 21.26 -40.74 -38.38
C THR A 526 20.62 -41.20 -39.69
N VAL A 527 20.07 -40.26 -40.46
CA VAL A 527 19.37 -40.54 -41.72
C VAL A 527 20.34 -40.49 -42.91
N PRO A 528 20.25 -41.41 -43.88
CA PRO A 528 21.04 -41.34 -45.11
C PRO A 528 20.80 -40.03 -45.86
N VAL A 529 21.86 -39.42 -46.41
CA VAL A 529 21.79 -38.12 -47.11
C VAL A 529 20.71 -38.08 -48.19
N ARG A 530 20.52 -39.19 -48.92
CA ARG A 530 19.51 -39.34 -49.97
C ARG A 530 18.08 -39.09 -49.45
N ASP A 531 17.78 -39.50 -48.23
CA ASP A 531 16.43 -39.47 -47.66
C ASP A 531 16.17 -38.18 -46.86
N LEU A 532 17.22 -37.40 -46.57
CA LEU A 532 17.13 -36.15 -45.82
C LEU A 532 16.07 -35.17 -46.36
N PRO A 533 15.97 -34.88 -47.68
CA PRO A 533 14.95 -33.97 -48.18
C PRO A 533 13.52 -34.37 -47.78
N GLN A 534 13.20 -35.67 -47.83
CA GLN A 534 11.87 -36.16 -47.48
C GLN A 534 11.63 -36.13 -45.98
N VAL A 535 12.62 -36.53 -45.17
CA VAL A 535 12.51 -36.49 -43.70
C VAL A 535 12.33 -35.04 -43.23
N ILE A 536 13.14 -34.12 -43.75
CA ILE A 536 13.02 -32.68 -43.50
C ILE A 536 11.59 -32.21 -43.81
N LEU A 537 11.05 -32.46 -45.00
CA LEU A 537 9.69 -32.03 -45.33
C LEU A 537 8.61 -32.62 -44.42
N ASN A 538 8.72 -33.92 -44.11
CA ASN A 538 7.75 -34.58 -43.24
C ASN A 538 7.79 -34.00 -41.83
N THR A 539 8.98 -33.66 -41.33
CA THR A 539 9.10 -32.96 -40.06
C THR A 539 8.56 -31.53 -40.13
N ALA A 540 8.83 -30.80 -41.22
CA ALA A 540 8.24 -29.47 -41.45
C ALA A 540 6.71 -29.52 -41.38
N ARG A 541 6.09 -30.48 -42.04
CA ARG A 541 4.63 -30.62 -42.03
C ARG A 541 4.08 -31.02 -40.67
N THR A 542 4.76 -31.91 -39.95
CA THR A 542 4.29 -32.40 -38.65
C THR A 542 4.46 -31.33 -37.57
N SER A 543 5.66 -30.75 -37.45
CA SER A 543 5.98 -29.75 -36.42
C SER A 543 5.33 -28.39 -36.68
N LEU A 544 5.19 -27.99 -37.94
CA LEU A 544 4.65 -26.69 -38.30
C LEU A 544 3.17 -26.75 -38.76
N GLN A 545 2.56 -27.95 -38.77
CA GLN A 545 1.19 -28.20 -39.23
C GLN A 545 0.89 -27.67 -40.65
N VAL A 546 1.89 -27.71 -41.52
CA VAL A 546 1.77 -27.21 -42.89
C VAL A 546 1.09 -28.24 -43.78
N GLU A 547 0.13 -27.79 -44.60
CA GLU A 547 -0.64 -28.65 -45.49
C GLU A 547 0.27 -29.42 -46.47
N LYS A 548 1.12 -28.67 -47.18
CA LYS A 548 1.91 -29.14 -48.32
C LYS A 548 3.28 -28.48 -48.34
N ALA A 549 4.31 -29.17 -48.81
CA ALA A 549 5.65 -28.62 -48.89
C ALA A 549 6.51 -29.29 -49.99
N ASP A 550 7.36 -28.49 -50.63
CA ASP A 550 8.36 -28.93 -51.62
C ASP A 550 9.78 -28.60 -51.13
N PHE A 551 10.73 -29.46 -51.47
CA PHE A 551 12.15 -29.27 -51.17
C PHE A 551 12.94 -29.26 -52.46
N TYR A 552 13.70 -28.19 -52.67
CA TYR A 552 14.65 -28.06 -53.76
C TYR A 552 16.08 -28.19 -53.21
N ILE A 553 16.82 -29.17 -53.69
CA ILE A 553 18.25 -29.31 -53.38
C ILE A 553 19.07 -28.40 -54.30
N TYR A 554 20.08 -27.73 -53.74
CA TYR A 554 20.96 -26.88 -54.52
C TYR A 554 22.14 -27.66 -55.09
N ASP A 555 22.28 -27.64 -56.41
CA ASP A 555 23.46 -28.14 -57.11
C ASP A 555 24.43 -26.97 -57.39
N LYS A 556 25.48 -26.88 -56.57
CA LYS A 556 26.51 -25.84 -56.67
C LYS A 556 27.26 -25.86 -58.00
N SER A 557 27.41 -27.03 -58.64
CA SER A 557 28.17 -27.16 -59.90
C SER A 557 27.42 -26.57 -61.09
N LYS A 558 26.08 -26.66 -61.05
CA LYS A 558 25.19 -26.19 -62.13
C LYS A 558 24.54 -24.84 -61.81
N ASN A 559 24.68 -24.36 -60.57
CA ASN A 559 23.99 -23.18 -60.04
C ASN A 559 22.46 -23.26 -60.22
N THR A 560 21.91 -24.45 -59.94
CA THR A 560 20.49 -24.75 -60.10
C THR A 560 19.92 -25.42 -58.85
N LEU A 561 18.67 -25.12 -58.56
CA LEU A 561 17.83 -25.80 -57.58
C LEU A 561 17.03 -26.88 -58.28
N ARG A 562 17.09 -28.12 -57.79
CA ARG A 562 16.29 -29.23 -58.33
C ARG A 562 15.32 -29.74 -57.29
N LEU A 563 14.06 -29.92 -57.66
CA LEU A 563 13.07 -30.55 -56.80
C LEU A 563 13.56 -31.95 -56.40
N ALA A 564 13.69 -32.18 -55.09
CA ALA A 564 14.23 -33.42 -54.52
C ALA A 564 13.19 -34.20 -53.72
N ALA A 565 12.20 -33.51 -53.14
CA ALA A 565 11.12 -34.13 -52.39
C ALA A 565 9.86 -33.26 -52.41
N CYS A 566 8.71 -33.92 -52.24
CA CYS A 566 7.39 -33.31 -52.07
C CYS A 566 6.72 -33.99 -50.87
N SER A 567 5.88 -33.26 -50.13
CA SER A 567 5.07 -33.85 -49.05
C SER A 567 3.72 -33.17 -48.94
N GLY A 568 2.67 -33.96 -48.68
CA GLY A 568 1.28 -33.47 -48.54
C GLY A 568 0.47 -33.42 -49.83
N PHE A 569 1.04 -33.93 -50.92
CA PHE A 569 0.40 -34.01 -52.23
C PHE A 569 0.01 -35.46 -52.55
N SER A 570 -0.73 -35.64 -53.65
CA SER A 570 -1.04 -36.97 -54.21
C SER A 570 0.21 -37.81 -54.53
N THR A 571 0.10 -39.14 -54.39
CA THR A 571 1.22 -40.10 -54.31
C THR A 571 2.18 -40.09 -55.51
N ASN A 572 1.75 -39.60 -56.68
CA ASN A 572 2.54 -39.59 -57.92
C ASN A 572 3.09 -38.20 -58.29
N ARG A 573 2.96 -37.18 -57.42
CA ARG A 573 3.36 -35.81 -57.76
C ARG A 573 4.84 -35.67 -58.06
N LEU A 574 5.73 -36.25 -57.25
CA LEU A 574 7.17 -36.05 -57.41
C LEU A 574 7.66 -36.54 -58.79
N GLU A 575 7.24 -37.74 -59.21
CA GLU A 575 7.57 -38.28 -60.53
C GLU A 575 7.03 -37.41 -61.67
N ALA A 576 5.79 -36.94 -61.56
CA ALA A 576 5.20 -36.05 -62.55
C ALA A 576 5.93 -34.71 -62.63
N CYS A 577 6.22 -34.08 -61.49
CA CYS A 577 6.94 -32.81 -61.43
C CYS A 577 8.37 -32.91 -61.98
N LEU A 578 9.08 -34.02 -61.74
CA LEU A 578 10.44 -34.26 -62.25
C LEU A 578 10.52 -34.28 -63.79
N SER A 579 9.39 -34.52 -64.48
CA SER A 579 9.30 -34.45 -65.95
C SER A 579 9.06 -33.03 -66.49
N GLU A 580 8.72 -32.07 -65.62
CA GLU A 580 8.46 -30.68 -66.00
C GLU A 580 9.73 -29.81 -65.95
N PRO A 581 9.90 -28.84 -66.86
CA PRO A 581 11.03 -27.90 -66.81
C PRO A 581 11.13 -27.10 -65.52
N ALA A 582 9.99 -26.84 -64.85
CA ALA A 582 9.92 -26.11 -63.58
C ALA A 582 10.59 -26.86 -62.41
N SER A 583 10.89 -28.16 -62.55
CA SER A 583 11.61 -28.93 -61.52
C SER A 583 13.07 -28.50 -61.34
N ILE A 584 13.64 -27.78 -62.31
CA ILE A 584 14.98 -27.23 -62.26
C ILE A 584 14.88 -25.70 -62.36
N VAL A 585 15.24 -25.01 -61.29
CA VAL A 585 15.17 -23.54 -61.18
C VAL A 585 16.59 -22.98 -61.14
N LYS A 586 16.96 -22.08 -62.06
CA LYS A 586 18.25 -21.39 -61.97
C LYS A 586 18.24 -20.38 -60.82
N LEU A 587 19.41 -20.13 -60.23
CA LEU A 587 19.54 -19.08 -59.22
C LEU A 587 19.09 -17.72 -59.80
N GLY A 588 18.29 -16.97 -59.05
CA GLY A 588 17.67 -15.70 -59.50
C GLY A 588 16.43 -15.85 -60.42
N GLU A 589 16.11 -17.06 -60.88
CA GLU A 589 14.96 -17.31 -61.75
C GLU A 589 13.65 -17.49 -60.96
N GLY A 590 12.58 -16.83 -61.43
CA GLY A 590 11.29 -16.86 -60.73
C GLY A 590 11.37 -16.25 -59.34
N ILE A 591 10.49 -16.71 -58.44
CA ILE A 591 10.48 -16.29 -57.03
C ILE A 591 11.28 -17.24 -56.13
N ILE A 592 11.28 -18.55 -56.43
CA ILE A 592 12.05 -19.56 -55.69
C ILE A 592 13.56 -19.34 -55.88
N GLY A 593 14.02 -19.18 -57.13
CA GLY A 593 15.43 -18.92 -57.42
C GLY A 593 15.90 -17.56 -56.91
N ARG A 594 15.02 -16.56 -56.86
CA ARG A 594 15.33 -15.25 -56.25
C ARG A 594 15.49 -15.32 -54.74
N ALA A 595 14.56 -15.98 -54.04
CA ALA A 595 14.70 -16.19 -52.60
C ALA A 595 16.04 -16.88 -52.27
N ALA A 596 16.45 -17.84 -53.10
CA ALA A 596 17.73 -18.53 -52.98
C ALA A 596 18.94 -17.62 -53.23
N LEU A 597 18.89 -16.78 -54.28
CA LEU A 597 19.97 -15.83 -54.62
C LEU A 597 20.11 -14.73 -53.55
N GLU A 598 18.99 -14.16 -53.12
CA GLU A 598 18.93 -13.08 -52.12
C GLU A 598 19.11 -13.59 -50.69
N ARG A 599 19.07 -14.91 -50.49
CA ARG A 599 19.19 -15.58 -49.19
C ARG A 599 18.20 -15.05 -48.16
N ARG A 600 16.99 -14.75 -48.63
CA ARG A 600 15.92 -14.16 -47.83
C ARG A 600 14.64 -14.95 -48.04
N ALA A 601 13.95 -15.23 -46.94
CA ALA A 601 12.63 -15.84 -47.00
C ALA A 601 11.63 -14.91 -47.68
N VAL A 602 10.77 -15.48 -48.53
CA VAL A 602 9.79 -14.73 -49.32
C VAL A 602 8.40 -15.30 -49.08
N TYR A 603 7.49 -14.45 -48.64
CA TYR A 603 6.08 -14.79 -48.44
C TYR A 603 5.20 -14.28 -49.59
N ILE A 604 4.31 -15.15 -50.06
CA ILE A 604 3.34 -14.86 -51.10
C ILE A 604 1.93 -15.07 -50.53
N GLY A 605 1.20 -13.97 -50.30
CA GLY A 605 -0.15 -13.99 -49.74
C GLY A 605 -1.21 -14.56 -50.67
N ASP A 606 -1.07 -14.38 -51.99
CA ASP A 606 -1.84 -15.10 -53.00
C ASP A 606 -0.95 -15.42 -54.21
N ILE A 607 -0.72 -16.70 -54.47
CA ILE A 607 0.07 -17.19 -55.60
C ILE A 607 -0.50 -16.70 -56.93
N LYS A 608 -1.83 -16.60 -57.06
CA LYS A 608 -2.47 -16.13 -58.29
C LYS A 608 -2.13 -14.67 -58.61
N SER A 609 -1.75 -13.89 -57.60
CA SER A 609 -1.37 -12.48 -57.75
C SER A 609 0.13 -12.27 -58.00
N GLU A 610 0.94 -13.34 -57.98
CA GLU A 610 2.39 -13.26 -58.09
C GLU A 610 2.85 -13.75 -59.48
N PRO A 611 3.12 -12.83 -60.43
CA PRO A 611 3.45 -13.18 -61.82
C PRO A 611 4.79 -13.91 -61.96
N ARG A 612 5.64 -13.89 -60.94
CA ARG A 612 6.93 -14.60 -60.92
C ARG A 612 6.80 -16.03 -60.41
N TRP A 613 5.62 -16.43 -59.96
CA TRP A 613 5.33 -17.81 -59.60
C TRP A 613 5.31 -18.68 -60.86
N ARG A 614 6.22 -19.64 -60.92
CA ARG A 614 6.33 -20.64 -61.98
C ARG A 614 6.21 -22.03 -61.35
N GLY A 615 5.05 -22.28 -60.74
CA GLY A 615 4.73 -23.57 -60.15
C GLY A 615 4.61 -24.69 -61.19
N PHE A 616 4.16 -25.86 -60.76
CA PHE A 616 3.95 -27.02 -61.60
C PHE A 616 2.56 -27.03 -62.23
N SER A 617 2.41 -27.76 -63.33
CA SER A 617 1.11 -27.93 -64.02
C SER A 617 0.04 -28.50 -63.08
N LEU A 618 0.46 -29.41 -62.19
CA LEU A 618 -0.37 -30.03 -61.15
C LEU A 618 -0.76 -29.09 -59.99
N ASP A 619 -0.12 -27.92 -59.82
CA ASP A 619 -0.44 -27.00 -58.71
C ASP A 619 -1.85 -26.43 -58.80
N SER A 620 -2.35 -26.28 -60.03
CA SER A 620 -3.72 -25.85 -60.31
C SER A 620 -4.79 -26.83 -59.80
N LEU A 621 -4.45 -28.12 -59.69
CA LEU A 621 -5.31 -29.19 -59.22
C LEU A 621 -5.23 -29.38 -57.69
N GLU A 622 -4.17 -28.90 -57.06
CA GLU A 622 -3.86 -29.11 -55.65
C GLU A 622 -4.34 -27.95 -54.73
N SER A 623 -5.21 -27.06 -55.24
CA SER A 623 -5.82 -25.94 -54.49
C SER A 623 -4.84 -25.04 -53.73
N ILE A 624 -3.62 -24.82 -54.24
CA ILE A 624 -2.61 -23.98 -53.58
C ILE A 624 -2.96 -22.50 -53.75
N ARG A 625 -2.94 -21.72 -52.65
CA ARG A 625 -3.26 -20.28 -52.68
C ARG A 625 -2.18 -19.40 -52.10
N SER A 626 -1.41 -19.82 -51.11
CA SER A 626 -0.30 -19.03 -50.55
C SER A 626 0.94 -19.89 -50.36
N ALA A 627 2.11 -19.25 -50.36
CA ALA A 627 3.38 -19.94 -50.20
C ALA A 627 4.37 -19.14 -49.34
N HIS A 628 5.19 -19.84 -48.56
CA HIS A 628 6.34 -19.29 -47.86
C HIS A 628 7.61 -20.01 -48.30
N ILE A 629 8.52 -19.28 -48.92
CA ILE A 629 9.74 -19.78 -49.55
C ILE A 629 10.91 -19.50 -48.61
N LEU A 630 11.63 -20.55 -48.25
CA LEU A 630 12.61 -20.56 -47.17
C LEU A 630 13.96 -21.09 -47.67
N PRO A 631 14.93 -20.21 -47.93
CA PRO A 631 16.30 -20.63 -48.20
C PRO A 631 16.90 -21.37 -47.00
N LEU A 632 17.58 -22.47 -47.27
CA LEU A 632 18.35 -23.22 -46.27
C LEU A 632 19.82 -22.84 -46.39
N GLU A 633 20.27 -21.91 -45.56
CA GLU A 633 21.64 -21.40 -45.56
C GLU A 633 22.33 -21.62 -44.22
N VAL A 634 23.59 -22.04 -44.27
CA VAL A 634 24.48 -22.12 -43.11
C VAL A 634 25.88 -21.68 -43.52
N PHE A 635 26.51 -20.80 -42.73
CA PHE A 635 27.86 -20.28 -42.97
C PHE A 635 28.09 -19.81 -44.43
N GLU A 636 27.15 -19.01 -44.94
CA GLU A 636 27.17 -18.48 -46.31
C GLU A 636 26.98 -19.51 -47.44
N GLU A 637 26.70 -20.77 -47.11
CA GLU A 637 26.46 -21.83 -48.09
C GLU A 637 24.97 -22.19 -48.15
N LEU A 638 24.40 -22.01 -49.34
CA LEU A 638 23.05 -22.44 -49.67
C LEU A 638 23.03 -23.97 -49.86
N LEU A 639 22.18 -24.66 -49.10
CA LEU A 639 21.95 -26.10 -49.21
C LEU A 639 20.75 -26.45 -50.10
N GLY A 640 19.77 -25.56 -50.12
CA GLY A 640 18.51 -25.78 -50.81
C GLY A 640 17.46 -24.73 -50.46
N VAL A 641 16.23 -24.98 -50.90
CA VAL A 641 15.07 -24.14 -50.62
C VAL A 641 13.89 -25.02 -50.24
N VAL A 642 13.22 -24.70 -49.14
CA VAL A 642 11.94 -25.30 -48.75
C VAL A 642 10.83 -24.35 -49.14
N VAL A 643 9.78 -24.86 -49.76
CA VAL A 643 8.57 -24.09 -50.07
C VAL A 643 7.41 -24.70 -49.32
N LEU A 644 6.80 -23.91 -48.44
CA LEU A 644 5.63 -24.30 -47.66
C LEU A 644 4.38 -23.71 -48.29
N PHE A 645 3.30 -24.48 -48.33
CA PHE A 645 2.08 -24.14 -49.04
C PHE A 645 0.85 -24.19 -48.15
N SER A 646 -0.12 -23.33 -48.43
CA SER A 646 -1.49 -23.41 -47.89
C SER A 646 -2.53 -23.24 -48.99
N SER A 647 -3.67 -23.89 -48.80
CA SER A 647 -4.85 -23.73 -49.65
C SER A 647 -5.64 -22.44 -49.41
N LYS A 648 -5.27 -21.66 -48.38
CA LYS A 648 -5.89 -20.38 -48.04
C LYS A 648 -5.10 -19.19 -48.60
N VAL A 649 -5.82 -18.14 -48.96
CA VAL A 649 -5.22 -16.81 -49.19
C VAL A 649 -4.73 -16.28 -47.84
N ASN A 650 -3.54 -15.70 -47.84
CA ASN A 650 -2.85 -15.26 -46.63
C ASN A 650 -2.73 -16.38 -45.58
N GLY A 651 -2.45 -17.61 -46.02
CA GLY A 651 -2.51 -18.81 -45.19
C GLY A 651 -1.46 -18.89 -44.09
N PHE A 652 -0.46 -18.00 -44.09
CA PHE A 652 0.57 -17.93 -43.04
C PHE A 652 0.51 -16.57 -42.34
N SER A 653 0.22 -16.60 -41.04
CA SER A 653 0.29 -15.43 -40.14
C SER A 653 1.73 -14.93 -39.98
N GLU A 654 1.90 -13.72 -39.45
CA GLU A 654 3.23 -13.19 -39.10
C GLU A 654 4.01 -14.11 -38.16
N PHE A 655 3.33 -14.66 -37.15
CA PHE A 655 3.97 -15.59 -36.23
C PHE A 655 4.38 -16.91 -36.91
N GLU A 656 3.54 -17.50 -37.76
CA GLU A 656 3.90 -18.70 -38.51
C GLU A 656 5.06 -18.44 -39.47
N ARG A 657 5.15 -17.25 -40.05
CA ARG A 657 6.29 -16.84 -40.89
C ARG A 657 7.59 -16.71 -40.10
N GLU A 658 7.57 -16.10 -38.91
CA GLU A 658 8.75 -16.08 -38.02
C GLU A 658 9.19 -17.49 -37.63
N LEU A 659 8.23 -18.34 -37.28
CA LEU A 659 8.47 -19.70 -36.80
C LEU A 659 9.02 -20.60 -37.92
N THR A 660 8.49 -20.48 -39.14
CA THR A 660 8.99 -21.19 -40.32
C THR A 660 10.38 -20.69 -40.77
N ASN A 661 10.69 -19.40 -40.60
CA ASN A 661 12.06 -18.87 -40.80
C ASN A 661 13.06 -19.46 -39.79
N LEU A 662 12.67 -19.52 -38.52
CA LEU A 662 13.52 -20.12 -37.49
C LEU A 662 13.78 -21.60 -37.81
N PHE A 663 12.73 -22.31 -38.22
CA PHE A 663 12.80 -23.69 -38.64
C PHE A 663 13.75 -23.93 -39.81
N SER A 664 13.73 -23.06 -40.84
CA SER A 664 14.61 -23.19 -42.00
C SER A 664 16.09 -23.12 -41.61
N HIS A 665 16.43 -22.24 -40.66
CA HIS A 665 17.79 -22.15 -40.14
C HIS A 665 18.23 -23.46 -39.46
N TYR A 666 17.42 -24.02 -38.56
CA TYR A 666 17.73 -25.28 -37.88
C TYR A 666 17.87 -26.47 -38.85
N MET A 667 17.00 -26.52 -39.86
CA MET A 667 17.08 -27.55 -40.90
C MET A 667 18.35 -27.45 -41.70
N ALA A 668 18.77 -26.24 -42.04
CA ALA A 668 20.00 -26.02 -42.77
C ALA A 668 21.21 -26.49 -41.93
N VAL A 669 21.24 -26.20 -40.62
CA VAL A 669 22.33 -26.67 -39.73
C VAL A 669 22.33 -28.19 -39.59
N GLY A 670 21.17 -28.80 -39.37
CA GLY A 670 21.05 -30.26 -39.28
C GLY A 670 21.42 -30.98 -40.57
N MET A 671 21.00 -30.44 -41.72
CA MET A 671 21.36 -30.97 -43.03
C MET A 671 22.87 -30.84 -43.31
N ARG A 672 23.49 -29.70 -42.97
CA ARG A 672 24.96 -29.53 -43.06
C ARG A 672 25.69 -30.56 -42.22
N MET A 673 25.23 -30.77 -40.98
CA MET A 673 25.85 -31.75 -40.08
C MET A 673 25.76 -33.16 -40.67
N ALA A 674 24.59 -33.56 -41.18
CA ALA A 674 24.41 -34.87 -41.79
C ALA A 674 25.28 -35.06 -43.04
N LEU A 675 25.38 -34.03 -43.91
CA LEU A 675 26.26 -34.03 -45.08
C LEU A 675 27.74 -34.17 -44.68
N LEU A 676 28.17 -33.44 -43.66
CA LEU A 676 29.56 -33.50 -43.16
C LEU A 676 29.89 -34.87 -42.55
N ILE A 677 28.95 -35.47 -41.82
CA ILE A 677 29.11 -36.83 -41.27
C ILE A 677 29.25 -37.84 -42.40
N ASP A 678 28.47 -37.72 -43.47
CA ASP A 678 28.52 -38.61 -44.63
C ASP A 678 29.85 -38.47 -45.39
N GLU A 679 30.30 -37.25 -45.64
CA GLU A 679 31.60 -36.95 -46.26
C GLU A 679 32.77 -37.52 -45.43
N LEU A 680 32.71 -37.36 -44.11
CA LEU A 680 33.70 -37.92 -43.18
C LEU A 680 33.70 -39.45 -43.20
N ARG A 681 32.53 -40.09 -43.33
CA ARG A 681 32.40 -41.56 -43.42
C ARG A 681 33.00 -42.08 -44.72
N GLU A 682 32.68 -41.48 -45.85
CA GLU A 682 33.25 -41.89 -47.15
C GLU A 682 34.76 -41.63 -47.22
N THR A 683 35.23 -40.49 -46.72
CA THR A 683 36.67 -40.19 -46.66
C THR A 683 37.43 -41.21 -45.79
N ASN A 684 36.88 -41.57 -44.62
CA ASN A 684 37.47 -42.60 -43.77
C ASN A 684 37.47 -43.99 -44.43
N LYS A 685 36.42 -44.33 -45.18
CA LYS A 685 36.32 -45.59 -45.90
C LYS A 685 37.39 -45.67 -47.00
N LEU A 686 37.54 -44.62 -47.80
CA LEU A 686 38.59 -44.53 -48.82
C LEU A 686 39.99 -44.59 -48.21
N LEU A 687 40.22 -43.88 -47.09
CA LEU A 687 41.49 -43.91 -46.39
C LEU A 687 41.84 -45.32 -45.89
N ARG A 688 40.87 -46.05 -45.32
CA ARG A 688 41.06 -47.45 -44.90
C ARG A 688 41.42 -48.35 -46.08
N GLN A 689 40.72 -48.21 -47.21
CA GLN A 689 41.02 -49.00 -48.42
C GLN A 689 42.43 -48.70 -48.97
N ALA A 690 42.84 -47.43 -48.97
CA ALA A 690 44.19 -47.04 -49.37
C ALA A 690 45.26 -47.62 -48.42
N GLN A 691 45.02 -47.60 -47.11
CA GLN A 691 45.90 -48.21 -46.11
C GLN A 691 46.02 -49.73 -46.29
N GLU A 692 44.91 -50.44 -46.47
CA GLU A 692 44.91 -51.89 -46.72
C GLU A 692 45.70 -52.25 -47.99
N THR A 693 45.53 -51.45 -49.05
CA THR A 693 46.28 -51.63 -50.30
C THR A 693 47.78 -51.40 -50.09
N LEU A 694 48.16 -50.35 -49.37
CA LEU A 694 49.56 -50.03 -49.09
C LEU A 694 50.23 -51.11 -48.22
N ILE A 695 49.56 -51.57 -47.17
CA ILE A 695 50.04 -52.67 -46.32
C ILE A 695 50.23 -53.95 -47.16
N GLY A 696 49.31 -54.22 -48.08
CA GLY A 696 49.44 -55.31 -49.04
C GLY A 696 50.69 -55.19 -49.92
N GLN A 697 50.92 -54.00 -50.50
CA GLN A 697 52.10 -53.71 -51.33
C GLN A 697 53.41 -53.81 -50.55
N GLU A 698 53.49 -53.28 -49.33
CA GLU A 698 54.69 -53.38 -48.48
C GLU A 698 55.01 -54.83 -48.12
N ARG A 699 54.00 -55.64 -47.78
CA ARG A 699 54.19 -57.08 -47.53
C ARG A 699 54.73 -57.82 -48.75
N LEU A 700 54.17 -57.56 -49.92
CA LEU A 700 54.64 -58.13 -51.20
C LEU A 700 56.08 -57.72 -51.50
N LYS A 701 56.44 -56.45 -51.28
CA LYS A 701 57.80 -55.94 -51.47
C LYS A 701 58.79 -56.59 -50.50
N ALA A 702 58.43 -56.71 -49.22
CA ALA A 702 59.25 -57.37 -48.20
C ALA A 702 59.46 -58.87 -48.52
N LEU A 703 58.41 -59.57 -48.95
CA LEU A 703 58.48 -60.96 -49.42
C LEU A 703 59.42 -61.10 -50.62
N GLY A 704 59.33 -60.20 -51.60
CA GLY A 704 60.23 -60.16 -52.76
C GLY A 704 61.70 -59.96 -52.37
N GLN A 705 61.98 -59.04 -51.44
CA GLN A 705 63.34 -58.82 -50.92
C GLN A 705 63.90 -60.03 -50.17
N MET A 706 63.12 -60.62 -49.25
CA MET A 706 63.54 -61.80 -48.48
C MET A 706 63.80 -62.99 -49.40
N ALA A 707 62.93 -63.24 -50.36
CA ALA A 707 63.10 -64.33 -51.30
C ALA A 707 64.29 -64.13 -52.24
N SER A 708 64.55 -62.90 -52.69
CA SER A 708 65.76 -62.59 -53.45
C SER A 708 67.03 -62.90 -52.65
N GLY A 709 67.02 -62.64 -51.33
CA GLY A 709 68.11 -63.03 -50.42
C GLY A 709 68.28 -64.55 -50.32
N ILE A 710 67.18 -65.29 -50.10
CA ILE A 710 67.20 -66.76 -50.02
C ILE A 710 67.71 -67.39 -51.32
N VAL A 711 67.26 -66.89 -52.49
CA VAL A 711 67.71 -67.34 -53.81
C VAL A 711 69.23 -67.16 -53.97
N HIS A 712 69.76 -66.00 -53.55
CA HIS A 712 71.18 -65.71 -53.59
C HIS A 712 71.97 -66.69 -52.70
N ASP A 713 71.51 -66.95 -51.49
CA ASP A 713 72.19 -67.85 -50.54
C ASP A 713 72.17 -69.31 -51.00
N ILE A 714 71.05 -69.80 -51.55
CA ILE A 714 70.97 -71.16 -52.11
C ILE A 714 71.92 -71.31 -53.30
N ASN A 715 71.97 -70.33 -54.21
CA ASN A 715 72.89 -70.37 -55.34
C ASN A 715 74.36 -70.38 -54.87
N ASN A 716 74.70 -69.58 -53.86
CA ASN A 716 76.04 -69.60 -53.28
C ASN A 716 76.41 -70.95 -52.66
N ALA A 717 75.45 -71.68 -52.09
CA ALA A 717 75.68 -73.03 -51.54
C ALA A 717 75.75 -74.12 -52.64
N LEU A 718 74.99 -73.96 -53.73
CA LEU A 718 74.97 -74.92 -54.84
C LEU A 718 76.25 -74.86 -55.68
N VAL A 719 76.85 -73.68 -55.88
CA VAL A 719 78.06 -73.51 -56.70
C VAL A 719 79.22 -74.42 -56.24
N PRO A 720 79.61 -74.46 -54.94
CA PRO A 720 80.63 -75.38 -54.45
C PRO A 720 80.26 -76.87 -54.60
N VAL A 721 78.98 -77.21 -54.44
CA VAL A 721 78.49 -78.60 -54.59
C VAL A 721 78.62 -79.04 -56.05
N MET A 722 78.24 -78.19 -57.00
CA MET A 722 78.42 -78.44 -58.43
C MET A 722 79.90 -78.59 -58.79
N LEU A 723 80.76 -77.71 -58.27
CA LEU A 723 82.21 -77.75 -58.51
C LEU A 723 82.84 -79.03 -57.95
N SER A 724 82.41 -79.43 -56.74
CA SER A 724 82.86 -80.66 -56.09
C SER A 724 82.37 -81.91 -56.84
N ALA A 725 81.13 -81.90 -57.33
CA ALA A 725 80.60 -82.96 -58.19
C ALA A 725 81.37 -83.06 -59.51
N ASP A 726 81.71 -81.94 -60.14
CA ASP A 726 82.55 -81.90 -61.35
C ASP A 726 83.97 -82.45 -61.12
N MET A 727 84.54 -82.19 -59.94
CA MET A 727 85.83 -82.77 -59.56
C MET A 727 85.72 -84.28 -59.31
N LEU A 728 84.70 -84.74 -58.59
CA LEU A 728 84.45 -86.17 -58.34
C LEU A 728 84.22 -86.96 -59.63
N ALA A 729 83.60 -86.36 -60.64
CA ALA A 729 83.36 -86.99 -61.95
C ALA A 729 84.66 -87.31 -62.73
N LYS A 730 85.81 -86.76 -62.33
CA LYS A 730 87.12 -87.02 -62.96
C LYS A 730 87.84 -88.27 -62.45
N TYR A 731 87.37 -88.88 -61.35
CA TYR A 731 87.95 -90.12 -60.82
C TYR A 731 87.62 -91.34 -61.70
N THR A 732 88.46 -92.38 -61.69
CA THR A 732 88.32 -93.57 -62.55
C THR A 732 87.26 -94.58 -62.10
N ASP A 733 86.79 -94.50 -60.85
CA ASP A 733 85.76 -95.39 -60.29
C ASP A 733 84.36 -95.05 -60.84
N GLU A 734 83.71 -96.02 -61.50
CA GLU A 734 82.38 -95.83 -62.10
C GLU A 734 81.28 -95.51 -61.08
N THR A 735 81.38 -96.06 -59.85
CA THR A 735 80.42 -95.82 -58.78
C THR A 735 80.47 -94.36 -58.36
N ILE A 736 81.68 -93.81 -58.21
CA ILE A 736 81.90 -92.39 -57.88
C ILE A 736 81.39 -91.48 -59.00
N LYS A 737 81.63 -91.81 -60.28
CA LYS A 737 81.10 -91.03 -61.41
C LYS A 737 79.57 -91.01 -61.43
N LYS A 738 78.92 -92.13 -61.13
CA LYS A 738 77.45 -92.22 -61.12
C LYS A 738 76.85 -91.38 -59.99
N VAL A 739 77.48 -91.37 -58.82
CA VAL A 739 77.08 -90.51 -57.69
C VAL A 739 77.34 -89.03 -58.01
N ALA A 740 78.49 -88.69 -58.59
CA ALA A 740 78.84 -87.33 -58.97
C ALA A 740 77.90 -86.74 -60.04
N SER A 741 77.56 -87.51 -61.06
CA SER A 741 76.57 -87.11 -62.08
C SER A 741 75.16 -86.96 -61.50
N GLY A 742 74.77 -87.83 -60.56
CA GLY A 742 73.53 -87.68 -59.79
C GLY A 742 73.49 -86.39 -58.96
N LEU A 743 74.56 -86.09 -58.22
CA LEU A 743 74.70 -84.87 -57.43
C LEU A 743 74.66 -83.61 -58.30
N LYS A 744 75.39 -83.61 -59.41
CA LYS A 744 75.40 -82.48 -60.36
C LYS A 744 74.02 -82.24 -60.95
N ARG A 745 73.37 -83.29 -61.46
CA ARG A 745 72.02 -83.19 -62.02
C ARG A 745 71.02 -82.67 -61.00
N THR A 746 71.10 -83.15 -59.76
CA THR A 746 70.24 -82.69 -58.66
C THR A 746 70.50 -81.22 -58.33
N ALA A 747 71.77 -80.78 -58.28
CA ALA A 747 72.12 -79.39 -58.04
C ALA A 747 71.69 -78.47 -59.18
N GLU A 748 71.80 -78.90 -60.45
CA GLU A 748 71.30 -78.16 -61.62
C GLU A 748 69.78 -78.06 -61.64
N ASP A 749 69.06 -79.14 -61.31
CA ASP A 749 67.61 -79.12 -61.19
C ASP A 749 67.16 -78.20 -60.05
N MET A 750 67.90 -78.19 -58.93
CA MET A 750 67.66 -77.30 -57.80
C MET A 750 67.92 -75.83 -58.18
N ALA A 751 69.00 -75.55 -58.91
CA ALA A 751 69.30 -74.20 -59.43
C ALA A 751 68.23 -73.70 -60.40
N ARG A 752 67.75 -74.56 -61.33
CA ARG A 752 66.63 -74.20 -62.23
C ARG A 752 65.33 -73.96 -61.47
N THR A 753 65.07 -74.72 -60.41
CA THR A 753 63.89 -74.54 -59.56
C THR A 753 63.95 -73.19 -58.83
N VAL A 754 65.13 -72.85 -58.30
CA VAL A 754 65.41 -71.55 -57.65
C VAL A 754 65.29 -70.39 -58.65
N GLU A 755 65.75 -70.56 -59.89
CA GLU A 755 65.62 -69.55 -60.95
C GLU A 755 64.17 -69.35 -61.41
N ARG A 756 63.38 -70.43 -61.49
CA ARG A 756 61.92 -70.35 -61.73
C ARG A 756 61.19 -69.63 -60.60
N LEU A 757 61.56 -69.89 -59.35
CA LEU A 757 61.06 -69.15 -58.19
C LEU A 757 61.40 -67.66 -58.28
N ARG A 758 62.61 -67.31 -58.72
CA ARG A 758 63.02 -65.91 -58.95
C ARG A 758 62.15 -65.22 -60.01
N PHE A 759 61.83 -65.89 -61.12
CA PHE A 759 60.97 -65.35 -62.18
C PHE A 759 59.50 -65.19 -61.74
N PHE A 760 58.98 -66.08 -60.90
CA PHE A 760 57.62 -65.97 -60.36
C PHE A 760 57.47 -64.80 -59.35
N MET A 761 58.59 -64.34 -58.80
CA MET A 761 58.65 -63.41 -57.66
C MET A 761 59.12 -61.99 -58.06
N LEU A 762 59.47 -61.78 -59.33
CA LEU A 762 59.70 -60.44 -59.89
C LEU A 762 58.36 -59.89 -60.40
N PRO A 763 57.93 -58.70 -59.96
CA PRO A 763 56.76 -58.05 -60.53
C PRO A 763 57.04 -57.72 -62.01
N GLY A 764 56.06 -58.00 -62.88
CA GLY A 764 56.07 -57.52 -64.28
C GLY A 764 55.98 -56.01 -64.37
#